data_AF-A0A7X8HVM7-F1
#
_entry.id   AF-A0A7X8HVM7-F1
#
_cell.length_a   1.000
_cell.length_b   1.000
_cell.length_c   1.000
_cell.angle_alpha   90.00
_cell.angle_beta   90.00
_cell.angle_gamma   90.00
#
_symmetry.space_group_name_H-M   'P 1'
#
loop_
_entity.id
_entity.type
_entity.pdbx_description
1 polymer ?
#
loop_
_entity_poly.entity_id
_entity_poly.type
_entity_poly.pdbx_seq_one_letter_code
_entity_poly.pdbx_strand_id
1 'polypeptide(L)'
;MKLLKAGKRLLLFFVLLLFVSIIPQDLYAAQKTIEALENNGARVTEIWQKGSWNFTIRGTNFTKDIKEIRLVRISDGLVVTIDKKDINIKNEKEVIVNITGENAKSFATEKYTGLYDIEIEYLDGSILSPQDNYNSMTITVKGENFKKDISQLVLKNLKAGSWEIILPKEKVKYISESTLQLAIDKDDVKKFSGGLTSSDIEMSIFYEQNYIFDNKQNYFDVYLLGENFNKGVEKVILRPTVGEAILLPIDEQDIIIEKSDILVDNDSRLRVRIRRDSLDKLKEFRHSGDYKFVVIYTAGTGLRDYTASKDLKVVFNYGLQTKEAVVYRDNISFDNKDYISDPSRFVLLSKSIPKLLDVFPKSVGGYPWFNEQDLSHEILKDRSFLKVTFEDIDGKLEFNSLLGIDNLLGSSVMAIGSNTDFLDREFIRFCANNPEMIDKYLFQQDRVNKKAYLYIPVKPLSPQTQYVVNILGNIIRNDSSENGMIDEGQRYNRPISWEFSTMAAPTVPDKGISVQTVVEDYPSSTYIKIFGEDFYKSSVRVFFNDEQAQRVLVEQDNNGNSYLKVYLPTGRRKLKPGLYNIIIKNDSDHETIIYGGLSVVNEGDHIPKEDYNIKGKAVEGDILSDISVSHDTLYLKSRYSNYRYLELNLDKLMGEEVLNKTVNYRGSTRDYIDELILKTKDVDVRFYNLTLKENTTNKDININIGRAKPLLVQAIKGKLKDKKIKSDFIEITTSNCRWDNIYISIPYKNSGGNNLSIYRYDEIRRTWNKEVSYTDLINQNTRAFVSKTGVFVIIEDE
;
A
#
# COMPACT_ATOMS: atom_id res chain seq x y z
N MET A 1 119.70 -37.21 10.03
CA MET A 1 119.12 -36.64 8.79
C MET A 1 117.88 -37.45 8.44
N LYS A 2 116.73 -36.79 8.23
CA LYS A 2 115.31 -37.25 8.25
C LYS A 2 114.63 -37.20 9.64
N LEU A 3 113.36 -36.75 9.61
CA LEU A 3 112.38 -36.53 10.69
C LEU A 3 112.47 -35.21 11.48
N LEU A 4 112.10 -34.10 10.82
CA LEU A 4 111.64 -32.87 11.47
C LEU A 4 110.83 -32.03 10.47
N LYS A 5 109.53 -32.34 10.29
CA LYS A 5 108.54 -31.47 9.63
C LYS A 5 107.10 -32.03 9.76
N ALA A 6 106.59 -32.15 10.98
CA ALA A 6 105.17 -32.48 11.20
C ALA A 6 104.54 -31.82 12.45
N GLY A 7 105.19 -30.82 13.05
CA GLY A 7 104.76 -30.28 14.36
C GLY A 7 104.20 -28.85 14.37
N LYS A 8 104.11 -28.14 13.24
CA LYS A 8 103.76 -26.70 13.23
C LYS A 8 102.51 -26.29 12.45
N ARG A 9 101.79 -27.23 11.83
CA ARG A 9 100.51 -26.93 11.14
C ARG A 9 99.25 -27.34 11.91
N LEU A 10 99.37 -28.10 13.00
CA LEU A 10 98.21 -28.51 13.81
C LEU A 10 97.85 -27.49 14.91
N LEU A 11 98.81 -26.68 15.37
CA LEU A 11 98.56 -25.69 16.44
C LEU A 11 97.89 -24.40 15.91
N LEU A 12 98.08 -24.05 14.62
CA LEU A 12 97.46 -22.86 14.05
C LEU A 12 95.98 -23.09 13.64
N PHE A 13 95.59 -24.34 13.39
CA PHE A 13 94.20 -24.69 13.08
C PHE A 13 93.33 -24.83 14.34
N PHE A 14 93.92 -25.16 15.49
CA PHE A 14 93.19 -25.24 16.76
C PHE A 14 93.02 -23.87 17.45
N VAL A 15 93.95 -22.93 17.25
CA VAL A 15 93.81 -21.56 17.79
C VAL A 15 92.85 -20.70 16.97
N LEU A 16 92.67 -20.98 15.67
CA LEU A 16 91.65 -20.30 14.86
C LEU A 16 90.22 -20.83 15.10
N LEU A 17 90.07 -22.04 15.65
CA LEU A 17 88.78 -22.63 16.03
C LEU A 17 88.33 -22.29 17.46
N LEU A 18 89.23 -21.76 18.30
CA LEU A 18 88.90 -21.31 19.66
C LEU A 18 88.58 -19.80 19.75
N PHE A 19 88.91 -19.00 18.73
CA PHE A 19 88.46 -17.61 18.60
C PHE A 19 87.07 -17.45 17.94
N VAL A 20 86.40 -18.55 17.59
CA VAL A 20 84.95 -18.57 17.34
C VAL A 20 84.23 -18.99 18.62
N SER A 21 84.58 -18.33 19.72
CA SER A 21 83.80 -18.35 20.95
C SER A 21 83.43 -16.91 21.23
N ILE A 22 82.12 -16.66 21.41
CA ILE A 22 81.50 -15.39 21.78
C ILE A 22 81.23 -14.46 20.58
N ILE A 23 80.42 -14.92 19.62
CA ILE A 23 79.32 -14.04 19.20
C ILE A 23 78.30 -14.13 20.33
N PRO A 24 77.94 -13.04 21.02
CA PRO A 24 76.86 -13.10 21.99
C PRO A 24 75.64 -13.67 21.29
N GLN A 25 75.13 -14.80 21.78
CA GLN A 25 73.88 -15.40 21.30
C GLN A 25 72.64 -14.54 21.68
N ASP A 26 72.86 -13.28 22.09
CA ASP A 26 71.87 -12.29 22.48
C ASP A 26 71.59 -11.21 21.41
N LEU A 27 72.19 -11.30 20.21
CA LEU A 27 72.19 -10.16 19.25
C LEU A 27 71.18 -10.18 18.11
N TYR A 28 70.20 -11.08 18.14
CA TYR A 28 68.93 -10.86 17.44
C TYR A 28 67.78 -11.32 18.33
N ALA A 29 67.63 -10.69 19.50
CA ALA A 29 66.29 -10.60 20.08
C ALA A 29 65.41 -9.97 19.01
N ALA A 30 64.59 -10.78 18.35
CA ALA A 30 63.77 -10.32 17.26
C ALA A 30 62.95 -9.12 17.76
N GLN A 31 62.93 -8.05 16.96
CA GLN A 31 62.33 -6.78 17.35
C GLN A 31 60.86 -7.02 17.75
N LYS A 32 60.45 -6.54 18.93
CA LYS A 32 59.03 -6.58 19.34
C LYS A 32 58.26 -5.60 18.46
N THR A 33 57.15 -6.02 17.87
CA THR A 33 56.31 -5.18 17.00
C THR A 33 54.82 -5.40 17.27
N ILE A 34 54.02 -4.34 17.10
CA ILE A 34 52.55 -4.42 16.95
C ILE A 34 52.27 -4.22 15.45
N GLU A 35 51.66 -5.22 14.82
CA GLU A 35 51.43 -5.24 13.36
C GLU A 35 49.97 -4.95 13.02
N ALA A 36 49.04 -5.56 13.77
CA ALA A 36 47.62 -5.43 13.52
C ALA A 36 46.81 -5.74 14.78
N LEU A 37 45.54 -5.37 14.77
CA LEU A 37 44.54 -5.68 15.76
C LEU A 37 43.36 -6.34 15.04
N GLU A 38 42.72 -7.29 15.71
CA GLU A 38 41.48 -7.93 15.25
C GLU A 38 40.35 -7.65 16.24
N ASN A 39 39.14 -7.43 15.74
CA ASN A 39 37.96 -7.08 16.54
C ASN A 39 38.13 -5.78 17.38
N ASN A 40 38.86 -4.82 16.84
CA ASN A 40 39.25 -3.56 17.48
C ASN A 40 38.25 -2.41 17.35
N GLY A 41 37.13 -2.61 16.65
CA GLY A 41 36.04 -1.64 16.55
C GLY A 41 34.87 -2.02 17.46
N ALA A 42 34.81 -1.43 18.65
CA ALA A 42 33.70 -1.64 19.58
C ALA A 42 32.69 -0.51 19.47
N ARG A 43 31.40 -0.79 19.69
CA ARG A 43 30.37 0.24 19.89
C ARG A 43 30.04 0.39 21.37
N VAL A 44 29.84 1.62 21.83
CA VAL A 44 29.39 1.91 23.20
C VAL A 44 28.18 1.04 23.59
N THR A 45 27.20 0.89 22.69
CA THR A 45 26.01 0.06 22.91
C THR A 45 26.33 -1.42 23.07
N GLU A 46 27.29 -1.96 22.32
CA GLU A 46 27.64 -3.37 22.37
C GLU A 46 28.38 -3.72 23.66
N ILE A 47 29.28 -2.85 24.11
CA ILE A 47 29.97 -3.02 25.40
C ILE A 47 28.95 -2.91 26.54
N TRP A 48 28.03 -1.94 26.48
CA TRP A 48 26.98 -1.77 27.47
C TRP A 48 26.10 -3.03 27.58
N GLN A 49 25.72 -3.65 26.46
CA GLN A 49 24.88 -4.85 26.45
C GLN A 49 25.59 -6.10 26.97
N LYS A 50 26.83 -6.33 26.52
CA LYS A 50 27.60 -7.54 26.84
C LYS A 50 28.31 -7.45 28.19
N GLY A 51 28.49 -6.24 28.72
CA GLY A 51 29.31 -5.95 29.90
C GLY A 51 30.81 -6.24 29.68
N SER A 52 31.21 -6.56 28.45
CA SER A 52 32.58 -6.85 28.08
C SER A 52 32.81 -6.70 26.58
N TRP A 53 34.07 -6.54 26.20
CA TRP A 53 34.56 -6.63 24.84
C TRP A 53 35.90 -7.34 24.82
N ASN A 54 36.29 -7.94 23.70
CA ASN A 54 37.66 -8.40 23.54
C ASN A 54 38.16 -8.11 22.14
N PHE A 55 39.47 -7.91 22.02
CA PHE A 55 40.14 -7.74 20.75
C PHE A 55 41.52 -8.41 20.82
N THR A 56 42.09 -8.72 19.67
CA THR A 56 43.39 -9.41 19.60
C THR A 56 44.42 -8.45 19.05
N ILE A 57 45.58 -8.33 19.69
CA ILE A 57 46.76 -7.67 19.15
C ILE A 57 47.63 -8.74 18.49
N ARG A 58 47.99 -8.50 17.23
CA ARG A 58 48.92 -9.28 16.42
C ARG A 58 50.25 -8.56 16.26
N GLY A 59 51.33 -9.32 16.29
CA GLY A 59 52.67 -8.77 16.25
C GLY A 59 53.74 -9.84 16.35
N THR A 60 54.92 -9.45 16.83
CA THR A 60 56.05 -10.37 17.02
C THR A 60 56.67 -10.23 18.40
N ASN A 61 57.14 -11.35 18.94
CA ASN A 61 57.88 -11.46 20.20
C ASN A 61 57.12 -10.98 21.45
N PHE A 62 55.82 -11.26 21.53
CA PHE A 62 55.07 -11.06 22.77
C PHE A 62 55.49 -12.06 23.83
N THR A 63 55.86 -11.56 25.00
CA THR A 63 56.42 -12.32 26.12
C THR A 63 55.54 -12.22 27.37
N LYS A 64 55.67 -13.18 28.29
CA LYS A 64 54.78 -13.29 29.48
C LYS A 64 54.91 -12.13 30.48
N ASP A 65 55.97 -11.36 30.37
CA ASP A 65 56.34 -10.19 31.17
C ASP A 65 55.62 -8.89 30.76
N ILE A 66 54.59 -8.94 29.91
CA ILE A 66 53.67 -7.79 29.76
C ILE A 66 53.10 -7.43 31.14
N LYS A 67 53.26 -6.18 31.57
CA LYS A 67 52.72 -5.65 32.83
C LYS A 67 51.27 -5.19 32.64
N GLU A 68 51.02 -4.37 31.64
CA GLU A 68 49.71 -3.80 31.32
C GLU A 68 49.64 -3.38 29.84
N ILE A 69 48.43 -3.13 29.37
CA ILE A 69 48.18 -2.54 28.05
C ILE A 69 47.46 -1.22 28.25
N ARG A 70 47.95 -0.14 27.66
CA ARG A 70 47.35 1.18 27.74
C ARG A 70 46.68 1.52 26.41
N LEU A 71 45.42 1.90 26.49
CA LEU A 71 44.68 2.50 25.39
C LEU A 71 44.76 4.01 25.56
N VAL A 72 45.50 4.69 24.68
CA VAL A 72 45.74 6.14 24.74
C VAL A 72 44.90 6.84 23.68
N ARG A 73 43.89 7.60 24.09
CA ARG A 73 43.02 8.30 23.16
C ARG A 73 43.77 9.42 22.44
N ILE A 74 43.68 9.43 21.12
CA ILE A 74 44.45 10.38 20.28
C ILE A 74 44.01 11.83 20.48
N SER A 75 42.70 12.06 20.67
CA SER A 75 42.16 13.43 20.71
C SER A 75 42.62 14.24 21.91
N ASP A 76 42.76 13.62 23.08
CA ASP A 76 43.03 14.30 24.34
C ASP A 76 44.06 13.61 25.25
N GLY A 77 44.65 12.50 24.80
CA GLY A 77 45.61 11.72 25.57
C GLY A 77 45.01 10.94 26.73
N LEU A 78 43.68 10.78 26.80
CA LEU A 78 43.04 10.00 27.86
C LEU A 78 43.55 8.55 27.83
N VAL A 79 44.11 8.09 28.95
CA VAL A 79 44.67 6.74 29.08
C VAL A 79 43.69 5.83 29.81
N VAL A 80 43.37 4.68 29.21
CA VAL A 80 42.66 3.57 29.87
C VAL A 80 43.60 2.38 29.99
N THR A 81 43.92 2.00 31.22
CA THR A 81 44.82 0.87 31.50
C THR A 81 44.05 -0.44 31.61
N ILE A 82 44.49 -1.45 30.85
CA ILE A 82 44.02 -2.83 30.94
C ILE A 82 45.03 -3.62 31.79
N ASP A 83 44.55 -4.10 32.94
CA ASP A 83 45.35 -4.88 33.90
C ASP A 83 45.80 -6.22 33.33
N LYS A 84 46.92 -6.75 33.83
CA LYS A 84 47.45 -8.08 33.48
C LYS A 84 46.41 -9.21 33.52
N LYS A 85 45.48 -9.18 34.49
CA LYS A 85 44.44 -10.21 34.66
C LYS A 85 43.50 -10.32 33.45
N ASP A 86 43.35 -9.25 32.69
CA ASP A 86 42.49 -9.15 31.53
C ASP A 86 43.25 -9.38 30.20
N ILE A 87 44.55 -9.68 30.28
CA ILE A 87 45.45 -9.90 29.14
C ILE A 87 45.79 -11.38 29.05
N ASN A 88 45.45 -12.01 27.93
CA ASN A 88 45.76 -13.42 27.67
C ASN A 88 46.69 -13.56 26.45
N ILE A 89 47.94 -13.97 26.70
CA ILE A 89 48.92 -14.20 25.64
C ILE A 89 48.71 -15.61 25.09
N LYS A 90 48.18 -15.71 23.87
CA LYS A 90 47.89 -16.98 23.22
C LYS A 90 49.15 -17.63 22.66
N ASN A 91 50.05 -16.83 22.10
CA ASN A 91 51.38 -17.23 21.63
C ASN A 91 52.26 -15.97 21.44
N GLU A 92 53.49 -16.14 20.94
CA GLU A 92 54.44 -15.04 20.70
C GLU A 92 53.99 -14.00 19.65
N LYS A 93 52.89 -14.26 18.95
CA LYS A 93 52.32 -13.39 17.90
C LYS A 93 50.93 -12.86 18.19
N GLU A 94 50.25 -13.37 19.22
CA GLU A 94 48.85 -13.06 19.50
C GLU A 94 48.61 -12.82 20.99
N VAL A 95 48.10 -11.62 21.32
CA VAL A 95 47.65 -11.23 22.66
C VAL A 95 46.17 -10.88 22.62
N ILE A 96 45.35 -11.57 23.40
CA ILE A 96 43.92 -11.25 23.55
C ILE A 96 43.77 -10.29 24.72
N VAL A 97 43.13 -9.15 24.46
CA VAL A 97 42.84 -8.11 25.44
C VAL A 97 41.35 -8.14 25.75
N ASN A 98 41.00 -8.29 27.02
CA ASN A 98 39.61 -8.27 27.47
C ASN A 98 39.32 -6.92 28.14
N ILE A 99 38.31 -6.21 27.66
CA ILE A 99 37.74 -5.05 28.30
C ILE A 99 36.59 -5.55 29.18
N THR A 100 36.82 -5.62 30.50
CA THR A 100 35.81 -6.09 31.47
C THR A 100 35.72 -5.13 32.66
N GLY A 101 34.77 -5.36 33.57
CA GLY A 101 34.68 -4.63 34.84
C GLY A 101 34.53 -3.11 34.67
N GLU A 102 35.35 -2.34 35.39
CA GLU A 102 35.31 -0.86 35.35
C GLU A 102 35.72 -0.28 34.00
N ASN A 103 36.60 -0.94 33.25
CA ASN A 103 36.96 -0.52 31.89
C ASN A 103 35.77 -0.68 30.94
N ALA A 104 35.04 -1.79 31.04
CA ALA A 104 33.81 -1.99 30.27
C ALA A 104 32.73 -0.95 30.64
N LYS A 105 32.55 -0.64 31.93
CA LYS A 105 31.64 0.43 32.36
C LYS A 105 32.03 1.80 31.81
N SER A 106 33.33 2.11 31.77
CA SER A 106 33.84 3.38 31.23
C SER A 106 33.61 3.47 29.72
N PHE A 107 33.99 2.43 28.98
CA PHE A 107 33.79 2.33 27.53
C PHE A 107 32.32 2.13 27.10
N ALA A 108 31.42 1.82 28.04
CA ALA A 108 29.98 1.87 27.85
C ALA A 108 29.40 3.29 27.97
N THR A 109 30.25 4.34 27.94
CA THR A 109 29.82 5.74 27.94
C THR A 109 30.43 6.54 26.79
N GLU A 110 29.65 7.51 26.30
CA GLU A 110 30.03 8.40 25.19
C GLU A 110 31.30 9.21 25.49
N LYS A 111 31.56 9.52 26.76
CA LYS A 111 32.78 10.22 27.19
C LYS A 111 34.07 9.55 26.71
N TYR A 112 34.07 8.24 26.48
CA TYR A 112 35.25 7.47 26.07
C TYR A 112 35.26 7.13 24.58
N THR A 113 34.33 7.65 23.77
CA THR A 113 34.39 7.41 22.31
C THR A 113 35.68 8.00 21.72
N GLY A 114 36.12 7.40 20.62
CA GLY A 114 37.24 7.88 19.82
C GLY A 114 38.25 6.80 19.46
N LEU A 115 39.36 7.27 18.89
CA LEU A 115 40.49 6.45 18.46
C LEU A 115 41.54 6.35 19.56
N TYR A 116 42.05 5.14 19.79
CA TYR A 116 43.02 4.82 20.81
C TYR A 116 44.26 4.16 20.20
N ASP A 117 45.42 4.75 20.44
CA ASP A 117 46.70 4.04 20.27
C ASP A 117 46.85 2.97 21.35
N ILE A 118 47.58 1.90 21.03
CA ILE A 118 47.86 0.80 21.94
C ILE A 118 49.32 0.80 22.36
N GLU A 119 49.57 0.95 23.65
CA GLU A 119 50.89 0.79 24.22
C GLU A 119 50.94 -0.47 25.09
N ILE A 120 51.95 -1.33 24.88
CA ILE A 120 52.19 -2.50 25.74
C ILE A 120 53.38 -2.17 26.64
N GLU A 121 53.14 -2.04 27.95
CA GLU A 121 54.19 -1.87 28.94
C GLU A 121 54.64 -3.23 29.48
N TYR A 122 55.94 -3.48 29.52
CA TYR A 122 56.55 -4.68 30.08
C TYR A 122 57.03 -4.45 31.51
N LEU A 123 57.29 -5.53 32.26
CA LEU A 123 57.76 -5.45 33.66
C LEU A 123 59.11 -4.75 33.82
N ASP A 124 59.92 -4.68 32.75
CA ASP A 124 61.19 -3.94 32.72
C ASP A 124 61.00 -2.43 32.47
N GLY A 125 59.76 -1.97 32.27
CA GLY A 125 59.40 -0.58 31.99
C GLY A 125 59.49 -0.21 30.50
N SER A 126 59.87 -1.13 29.61
CA SER A 126 59.84 -0.87 28.17
C SER A 126 58.40 -0.76 27.67
N ILE A 127 58.17 0.19 26.76
CA ILE A 127 56.87 0.44 26.13
C ILE A 127 56.98 0.14 24.64
N LEU A 128 56.08 -0.71 24.15
CA LEU A 128 55.92 -1.01 22.73
C LEU A 128 54.67 -0.28 22.21
N SER A 129 54.85 0.60 21.23
CA SER A 129 53.78 1.32 20.55
C SER A 129 53.73 0.93 19.05
N PRO A 130 52.60 1.15 18.34
CA PRO A 130 52.48 0.76 16.94
C PRO A 130 53.36 1.67 16.08
N GLN A 131 53.98 1.10 15.03
CA GLN A 131 54.61 1.92 13.99
C GLN A 131 53.55 2.29 12.93
N ASP A 132 53.51 3.55 12.49
CA ASP A 132 52.61 4.04 11.42
C ASP A 132 52.93 3.35 10.06
N ASN A 133 52.45 2.12 9.88
CA ASN A 133 52.69 1.31 8.70
C ASN A 133 51.38 0.94 8.01
N TYR A 134 50.67 1.93 7.46
CA TYR A 134 49.56 1.67 6.55
C TYR A 134 50.08 0.94 5.29
N ASN A 135 49.27 0.04 4.73
CA ASN A 135 49.50 -0.56 3.41
C ASN A 135 48.40 -0.06 2.48
N SER A 136 48.64 -0.07 1.16
CA SER A 136 47.57 0.14 0.20
C SER A 136 46.53 -0.98 0.33
N MET A 137 45.26 -0.66 0.04
CA MET A 137 44.17 -1.60 0.19
C MET A 137 43.22 -1.56 -1.01
N THR A 138 42.44 -2.63 -1.18
CA THR A 138 41.31 -2.66 -2.10
C THR A 138 40.02 -2.69 -1.30
N ILE A 139 39.07 -1.81 -1.64
CA ILE A 139 37.76 -1.75 -0.99
C ILE A 139 36.70 -2.18 -2.01
N THR A 140 35.76 -3.02 -1.58
CA THR A 140 34.58 -3.34 -2.39
C THR A 140 33.42 -2.41 -2.02
N VAL A 141 32.88 -1.71 -3.01
CA VAL A 141 31.71 -0.83 -2.87
C VAL A 141 30.52 -1.48 -3.56
N LYS A 142 29.43 -1.66 -2.83
CA LYS A 142 28.15 -2.09 -3.38
C LYS A 142 27.19 -0.91 -3.43
N GLY A 143 26.40 -0.84 -4.50
CA GLY A 143 25.42 0.20 -4.74
C GLY A 143 24.50 -0.23 -5.86
N GLU A 144 23.84 0.72 -6.51
CA GLU A 144 22.93 0.47 -7.62
C GLU A 144 23.30 1.34 -8.83
N ASN A 145 23.08 0.82 -10.04
CA ASN A 145 23.22 1.54 -11.31
C ASN A 145 24.63 2.05 -11.66
N PHE A 146 25.69 1.38 -11.18
CA PHE A 146 27.05 1.66 -11.66
C PHE A 146 27.21 1.35 -13.15
N LYS A 147 28.05 2.13 -13.84
CA LYS A 147 28.35 1.95 -15.27
C LYS A 147 29.85 1.69 -15.47
N LYS A 148 30.22 1.11 -16.60
CA LYS A 148 31.61 0.71 -16.90
C LYS A 148 32.51 1.88 -17.32
N ASP A 149 31.93 2.96 -17.82
CA ASP A 149 32.56 4.15 -18.40
C ASP A 149 32.99 5.20 -17.35
N ILE A 150 33.41 4.74 -16.16
CA ILE A 150 33.93 5.61 -15.10
C ILE A 150 35.23 6.28 -15.58
N SER A 151 35.30 7.60 -15.47
CA SER A 151 36.51 8.40 -15.73
C SER A 151 37.26 8.73 -14.45
N GLN A 152 36.54 9.01 -13.38
CA GLN A 152 37.08 9.24 -12.04
C GLN A 152 36.00 9.01 -10.98
N LEU A 153 36.43 8.80 -9.75
CA LEU A 153 35.57 8.67 -8.59
C LEU A 153 36.13 9.51 -7.47
N VAL A 154 35.27 10.23 -6.77
CA VAL A 154 35.65 11.10 -5.66
C VAL A 154 34.94 10.59 -4.41
N LEU A 155 35.72 10.32 -3.36
CA LEU A 155 35.21 10.02 -2.03
C LEU A 155 35.42 11.24 -1.15
N LYS A 156 34.34 11.73 -0.56
CA LYS A 156 34.36 12.91 0.30
C LYS A 156 33.78 12.56 1.66
N ASN A 157 34.52 12.89 2.71
CA ASN A 157 34.01 12.77 4.07
C ASN A 157 33.07 13.95 4.37
N LEU A 158 31.86 13.64 4.82
CA LEU A 158 30.82 14.61 5.17
C LEU A 158 30.97 15.17 6.60
N LYS A 159 31.90 14.63 7.42
CA LYS A 159 32.21 15.06 8.79
C LYS A 159 33.25 16.19 8.87
N ALA A 160 33.43 16.77 10.07
CA ALA A 160 34.41 17.83 10.35
C ALA A 160 35.86 17.30 10.25
N GLY A 161 36.71 17.99 9.49
CA GLY A 161 38.01 17.46 9.02
C GLY A 161 37.99 17.05 7.54
N SER A 162 37.08 17.63 6.76
CA SER A 162 36.74 17.32 5.37
C SER A 162 37.97 16.98 4.54
N TRP A 163 38.04 15.72 4.13
CA TRP A 163 39.00 15.26 3.17
C TRP A 163 38.30 14.80 1.91
N GLU A 164 39.05 14.83 0.82
CA GLU A 164 38.65 14.34 -0.48
C GLU A 164 39.72 13.38 -0.98
N ILE A 165 39.28 12.27 -1.55
CA ILE A 165 40.13 11.29 -2.23
C ILE A 165 39.63 11.20 -3.66
N ILE A 166 40.50 11.58 -4.59
CA ILE A 166 40.20 11.52 -6.02
C ILE A 166 40.87 10.26 -6.56
N LEU A 167 40.05 9.28 -6.93
CA LEU A 167 40.47 8.03 -7.55
C LEU A 167 40.37 8.17 -9.08
N PRO A 168 41.50 8.15 -9.80
CA PRO A 168 41.47 8.10 -11.26
C PRO A 168 40.95 6.73 -11.74
N LYS A 169 40.56 6.64 -13.02
CA LYS A 169 39.98 5.43 -13.63
C LYS A 169 40.74 4.14 -13.33
N GLU A 170 42.07 4.16 -13.36
CA GLU A 170 42.93 3.01 -13.11
C GLU A 170 42.84 2.46 -11.67
N LYS A 171 42.35 3.27 -10.71
CA LYS A 171 42.09 2.88 -9.32
C LYS A 171 40.66 2.40 -9.10
N VAL A 172 39.79 2.48 -10.12
CA VAL A 172 38.37 2.11 -10.03
C VAL A 172 38.06 0.98 -11.00
N LYS A 173 37.86 -0.22 -10.45
CA LYS A 173 37.52 -1.40 -11.24
C LYS A 173 36.02 -1.68 -11.17
N TYR A 174 35.35 -1.52 -12.32
CA TYR A 174 33.96 -1.94 -12.48
C TYR A 174 33.84 -3.47 -12.47
N ILE A 175 33.00 -4.00 -11.57
CA ILE A 175 32.71 -5.44 -11.47
C ILE A 175 31.33 -5.75 -12.04
N SER A 176 30.30 -5.02 -11.61
CA SER A 176 28.92 -5.15 -12.07
C SER A 176 28.14 -3.85 -11.86
N GLU A 177 26.89 -3.79 -12.31
CA GLU A 177 25.99 -2.63 -12.10
C GLU A 177 25.74 -2.33 -10.62
N SER A 178 26.09 -3.25 -9.72
CA SER A 178 25.93 -3.11 -8.27
C SER A 178 27.24 -3.19 -7.50
N THR A 179 28.40 -3.31 -8.16
CA THR A 179 29.68 -3.51 -7.46
C THR A 179 30.87 -2.86 -8.17
N LEU A 180 31.65 -2.10 -7.40
CA LEU A 180 32.96 -1.55 -7.75
C LEU A 180 34.05 -2.06 -6.81
N GLN A 181 35.29 -2.08 -7.29
CA GLN A 181 36.48 -2.27 -6.47
C GLN A 181 37.37 -1.03 -6.58
N LEU A 182 37.75 -0.46 -5.44
CA LEU A 182 38.55 0.76 -5.33
C LEU A 182 39.93 0.43 -4.77
N ALA A 183 40.99 0.82 -5.47
CA ALA A 183 42.35 0.72 -4.95
C ALA A 183 42.74 2.03 -4.25
N ILE A 184 42.96 1.97 -2.93
CA ILE A 184 43.33 3.13 -2.11
C ILE A 184 44.82 3.05 -1.77
N ASP A 185 45.52 4.16 -1.99
CA ASP A 185 46.95 4.27 -1.70
C ASP A 185 47.21 4.42 -0.21
N LYS A 186 48.40 3.99 0.24
CA LYS A 186 48.83 3.97 1.65
C LYS A 186 48.52 5.28 2.40
N ASP A 187 48.79 6.42 1.78
CA ASP A 187 48.62 7.74 2.40
C ASP A 187 47.14 8.13 2.54
N ASP A 188 46.29 7.63 1.63
CA ASP A 188 44.84 7.85 1.66
C ASP A 188 44.12 6.86 2.58
N VAL A 189 44.67 5.65 2.81
CA VAL A 189 44.13 4.68 3.79
C VAL A 189 44.05 5.31 5.18
N LYS A 190 45.03 6.14 5.55
CA LYS A 190 45.02 6.90 6.82
C LYS A 190 43.78 7.79 6.95
N LYS A 191 43.28 8.38 5.87
CA LYS A 191 42.10 9.29 5.93
C LYS A 191 40.82 8.56 6.32
N PHE A 192 40.77 7.26 6.08
CA PHE A 192 39.65 6.43 6.50
C PHE A 192 39.77 5.87 7.92
N SER A 193 40.90 6.09 8.60
CA SER A 193 41.04 5.77 10.03
C SER A 193 40.05 6.62 10.84
N GLY A 194 39.30 6.02 11.78
CA GLY A 194 38.19 6.70 12.46
C GLY A 194 36.88 5.93 12.54
N GLY A 195 36.73 4.87 11.73
CA GLY A 195 35.45 4.16 11.62
C GLY A 195 34.44 5.03 10.88
N LEU A 196 34.61 5.15 9.57
CA LEU A 196 33.61 5.77 8.71
C LEU A 196 32.55 4.76 8.34
N THR A 197 31.29 5.15 8.54
CA THR A 197 30.15 4.40 8.02
C THR A 197 29.86 4.84 6.59
N SER A 198 29.14 4.02 5.82
CA SER A 198 28.77 4.42 4.46
C SER A 198 27.95 5.70 4.39
N SER A 199 27.24 6.04 5.47
CA SER A 199 26.52 7.31 5.62
C SER A 199 27.41 8.53 5.86
N ASP A 200 28.69 8.34 6.17
CA ASP A 200 29.63 9.44 6.42
C ASP A 200 30.39 9.85 5.14
N ILE A 201 30.24 9.09 4.05
CA ILE A 201 31.00 9.26 2.81
C ILE A 201 30.04 9.59 1.67
N GLU A 202 30.24 10.76 1.06
CA GLU A 202 29.66 11.06 -0.25
C GLU A 202 30.58 10.52 -1.34
N MET A 203 30.05 9.66 -2.20
CA MET A 203 30.77 9.15 -3.36
C MET A 203 30.23 9.82 -4.63
N SER A 204 31.06 10.57 -5.32
CA SER A 204 30.74 11.14 -6.63
C SER A 204 31.44 10.34 -7.72
N ILE A 205 30.69 9.69 -8.60
CA ILE A 205 31.24 8.98 -9.75
C ILE A 205 31.04 9.84 -10.99
N PHE A 206 32.13 10.06 -11.72
CA PHE A 206 32.12 10.75 -12.98
C PHE A 206 32.24 9.72 -14.09
N TYR A 207 31.27 9.74 -15.01
CA TYR A 207 31.25 8.91 -16.20
C TYR A 207 31.60 9.79 -17.40
N GLU A 208 32.47 9.26 -18.27
CA GLU A 208 32.80 9.90 -19.52
C GLU A 208 32.85 8.87 -20.63
N GLN A 209 32.07 9.11 -21.68
CA GLN A 209 32.03 8.24 -22.84
C GLN A 209 32.08 9.06 -24.11
N ASN A 210 33.02 8.70 -24.98
CA ASN A 210 33.14 9.23 -26.33
C ASN A 210 32.51 8.24 -27.29
N TYR A 211 31.52 8.71 -28.04
CA TYR A 211 30.84 7.98 -29.08
C TYR A 211 31.18 8.62 -30.41
N ILE A 212 31.82 7.86 -31.29
CA ILE A 212 32.05 8.31 -32.66
C ILE A 212 30.83 7.89 -33.47
N PHE A 213 30.19 8.83 -34.16
CA PHE A 213 29.07 8.50 -35.04
C PHE A 213 29.53 7.60 -36.18
N ASP A 214 28.98 6.38 -36.27
CA ASP A 214 29.05 5.60 -37.50
C ASP A 214 27.97 6.10 -38.46
N ASN A 215 28.33 6.38 -39.71
CA ASN A 215 27.39 6.77 -40.77
C ASN A 215 26.28 5.74 -41.02
N LYS A 216 26.44 4.50 -40.53
CA LYS A 216 25.43 3.43 -40.61
C LYS A 216 24.52 3.35 -39.37
N GLN A 217 24.75 4.16 -38.34
CA GLN A 217 24.01 4.11 -37.08
C GLN A 217 22.61 4.72 -37.23
N ASN A 218 21.57 3.91 -37.04
CA ASN A 218 20.17 4.33 -37.19
C ASN A 218 19.53 4.83 -35.88
N TYR A 219 20.15 4.57 -34.73
CA TYR A 219 19.70 5.08 -33.43
C TYR A 219 20.83 5.04 -32.40
N PHE A 220 20.65 5.78 -31.32
CA PHE A 220 21.57 5.86 -30.19
C PHE A 220 20.78 5.91 -28.88
N ASP A 221 21.01 4.96 -27.99
CA ASP A 221 20.33 4.90 -26.69
C ASP A 221 21.15 5.63 -25.63
N VAL A 222 20.53 6.58 -24.93
CA VAL A 222 21.08 7.28 -23.77
C VAL A 222 20.25 6.94 -22.55
N TYR A 223 20.90 6.56 -21.45
CA TYR A 223 20.23 6.40 -20.17
C TYR A 223 20.41 7.66 -19.32
N LEU A 224 19.29 8.21 -18.85
CA LEU A 224 19.20 9.31 -17.91
C LEU A 224 18.86 8.78 -16.52
N LEU A 225 19.49 9.36 -15.51
CA LEU A 225 19.20 9.11 -14.10
C LEU A 225 18.46 10.32 -13.51
N GLY A 226 17.54 10.04 -12.61
CA GLY A 226 16.70 11.05 -11.97
C GLY A 226 15.74 10.42 -10.98
N GLU A 227 14.64 11.11 -10.70
CA GLU A 227 13.58 10.63 -9.82
C GLU A 227 12.23 10.86 -10.49
N ASN A 228 11.21 10.07 -10.13
CA ASN A 228 9.83 10.21 -10.58
C ASN A 228 9.58 9.88 -12.06
N PHE A 229 10.46 9.15 -12.75
CA PHE A 229 10.24 8.82 -14.16
C PHE A 229 9.02 7.92 -14.40
N ASN A 230 8.57 7.18 -13.38
CA ASN A 230 7.35 6.39 -13.49
C ASN A 230 6.06 7.24 -13.46
N LYS A 231 6.16 8.54 -13.10
CA LYS A 231 5.03 9.47 -12.97
C LYS A 231 4.62 10.13 -14.30
N GLY A 232 4.90 9.47 -15.43
CA GLY A 232 4.36 9.83 -16.73
C GLY A 232 5.20 10.84 -17.52
N VAL A 233 6.41 10.46 -17.93
CA VAL A 233 7.22 11.22 -18.90
C VAL A 233 6.49 11.34 -20.25
N GLU A 234 6.39 12.56 -20.77
CA GLU A 234 5.75 12.89 -22.05
C GLU A 234 6.77 12.93 -23.18
N LYS A 235 7.86 13.69 -23.02
CA LYS A 235 8.93 13.84 -24.02
C LYS A 235 10.25 14.26 -23.37
N VAL A 236 11.34 14.16 -24.11
CA VAL A 236 12.67 14.63 -23.69
C VAL A 236 13.19 15.63 -24.71
N ILE A 237 13.66 16.77 -24.25
CA ILE A 237 14.20 17.84 -25.10
C ILE A 237 15.71 17.91 -24.89
N LEU A 238 16.47 17.83 -25.97
CA LEU A 238 17.88 18.20 -25.99
C LEU A 238 17.97 19.69 -26.25
N ARG A 239 18.29 20.46 -25.22
CA ARG A 239 18.39 21.92 -25.30
C ARG A 239 19.85 22.38 -25.29
N PRO A 240 20.31 23.13 -26.29
CA PRO A 240 21.68 23.63 -26.31
C PRO A 240 21.88 24.69 -25.22
N THR A 241 23.09 24.70 -24.66
CA THR A 241 23.51 25.58 -23.56
C THR A 241 24.82 26.30 -23.85
N VAL A 242 25.64 25.78 -24.76
CA VAL A 242 26.84 26.42 -25.34
C VAL A 242 26.99 25.93 -26.78
N GLY A 243 27.63 26.71 -27.67
CA GLY A 243 28.04 26.27 -29.01
C GLY A 243 27.25 26.89 -30.17
N GLU A 244 27.48 26.39 -31.38
CA GLU A 244 26.85 26.88 -32.62
C GLU A 244 25.33 26.69 -32.61
N ALA A 245 24.85 25.65 -31.90
CA ALA A 245 23.43 25.35 -31.75
C ALA A 245 22.62 26.50 -31.14
N ILE A 246 23.21 27.35 -30.30
CA ILE A 246 22.51 28.52 -29.71
C ILE A 246 22.26 29.63 -30.75
N LEU A 247 23.03 29.65 -31.84
CA LEU A 247 22.90 30.65 -32.89
C LEU A 247 21.75 30.33 -33.86
N LEU A 248 21.14 29.15 -33.76
CA LEU A 248 19.95 28.78 -34.52
C LEU A 248 18.72 29.57 -34.06
N PRO A 249 17.69 29.76 -34.92
CA PRO A 249 16.37 30.24 -34.51
C PRO A 249 15.83 29.43 -33.33
N ILE A 250 15.13 30.07 -32.39
CA ILE A 250 14.68 29.46 -31.13
C ILE A 250 13.90 28.15 -31.34
N ASP A 251 13.11 28.07 -32.41
CA ASP A 251 12.31 26.91 -32.82
C ASP A 251 13.14 25.77 -33.45
N GLU A 252 14.38 26.03 -33.82
CA GLU A 252 15.33 25.06 -34.37
C GLU A 252 16.41 24.62 -33.36
N GLN A 253 16.55 25.31 -32.22
CA GLN A 253 17.56 24.99 -31.21
C GLN A 253 17.32 23.65 -30.51
N ASP A 254 16.06 23.38 -30.16
CA ASP A 254 15.66 22.21 -29.37
C ASP A 254 15.50 20.97 -30.27
N ILE A 255 16.14 19.86 -29.88
CA ILE A 255 15.88 18.55 -30.50
C ILE A 255 14.93 17.76 -29.61
N ILE A 256 13.71 17.54 -30.10
CA ILE A 256 12.63 16.89 -29.35
C ILE A 256 12.68 15.38 -29.60
N ILE A 257 12.74 14.60 -28.52
CA ILE A 257 12.61 13.15 -28.50
C ILE A 257 11.22 12.79 -27.99
N GLU A 258 10.44 12.18 -28.86
CA GLU A 258 9.03 11.86 -28.61
C GLU A 258 8.85 10.68 -27.64
N LYS A 259 7.66 10.59 -27.03
CA LYS A 259 7.30 9.52 -26.08
C LYS A 259 7.59 8.11 -26.59
N SER A 260 7.39 7.87 -27.88
CA SER A 260 7.62 6.57 -28.52
C SER A 260 9.07 6.10 -28.48
N ASP A 261 9.99 7.01 -28.21
CA ASP A 261 11.43 6.77 -28.13
C ASP A 261 11.98 6.83 -26.70
N ILE A 262 11.07 6.80 -25.73
CA ILE A 262 11.39 6.86 -24.31
C ILE A 262 10.87 5.58 -23.66
N LEU A 263 11.73 4.88 -22.92
CA LEU A 263 11.39 3.72 -22.12
C LEU A 263 11.74 4.00 -20.66
N VAL A 264 10.76 3.95 -19.77
CA VAL A 264 10.98 4.05 -18.32
C VAL A 264 11.39 2.67 -17.83
N ASP A 265 12.65 2.50 -17.44
CA ASP A 265 13.14 1.23 -16.91
C ASP A 265 12.66 1.05 -15.45
N ASN A 266 12.74 2.11 -14.65
CA ASN A 266 12.22 2.19 -13.29
C ASN A 266 12.03 3.66 -12.87
N ASP A 267 11.68 3.93 -11.59
CA ASP A 267 11.42 5.29 -11.12
C ASP A 267 12.62 6.25 -11.25
N SER A 268 13.85 5.72 -11.24
CA SER A 268 15.07 6.50 -11.27
C SER A 268 15.87 6.39 -12.58
N ARG A 269 15.38 5.60 -13.54
CA ARG A 269 16.10 5.33 -14.81
C ARG A 269 15.20 5.44 -16.03
N LEU A 270 15.60 6.31 -16.95
CA LEU A 270 14.93 6.57 -18.23
C LEU A 270 15.86 6.25 -19.39
N ARG A 271 15.43 5.44 -20.34
CA ARG A 271 16.14 5.16 -21.59
C ARG A 271 15.55 6.03 -22.71
N VAL A 272 16.39 6.85 -23.33
CA VAL A 272 16.07 7.80 -24.39
C VAL A 272 16.74 7.35 -25.68
N ARG A 273 15.95 7.03 -26.71
CA ARG A 273 16.44 6.61 -28.02
C ARG A 273 16.48 7.79 -28.97
N ILE A 274 17.68 8.27 -29.28
CA ILE A 274 17.89 9.28 -30.33
C ILE A 274 17.89 8.56 -31.68
N ARG A 275 16.80 8.71 -32.44
CA ARG A 275 16.64 8.12 -33.77
C ARG A 275 17.47 8.85 -34.84
N ARG A 276 17.58 8.22 -36.00
CA ARG A 276 18.38 8.69 -37.15
C ARG A 276 18.11 10.14 -37.53
N ASP A 277 16.86 10.57 -37.57
CA ASP A 277 16.47 11.95 -37.86
C ASP A 277 17.06 12.96 -36.88
N SER A 278 17.01 12.66 -35.58
CA SER A 278 17.63 13.48 -34.53
C SER A 278 19.16 13.38 -34.53
N LEU A 279 19.69 12.19 -34.82
CA LEU A 279 21.14 11.96 -34.95
C LEU A 279 21.72 12.71 -36.15
N ASP A 280 21.02 12.75 -37.28
CA ASP A 280 21.47 13.43 -38.48
C ASP A 280 21.53 14.95 -38.24
N LYS A 281 20.59 15.53 -37.46
CA LYS A 281 20.71 16.91 -36.96
C LYS A 281 21.97 17.11 -36.11
N LEU A 282 22.20 16.24 -35.12
CA LEU A 282 23.38 16.31 -34.24
C LEU A 282 24.73 16.11 -34.99
N LYS A 283 24.73 15.60 -36.22
CA LYS A 283 25.95 15.51 -37.05
C LYS A 283 26.27 16.82 -37.76
N GLU A 284 25.32 17.74 -37.89
CA GLU A 284 25.53 19.02 -38.55
C GLU A 284 26.35 19.97 -37.67
N PHE A 285 27.27 20.73 -38.29
CA PHE A 285 28.11 21.69 -37.57
C PHE A 285 27.28 22.71 -36.77
N ARG A 286 26.15 23.13 -37.33
CA ARG A 286 25.25 24.10 -36.70
C ARG A 286 24.56 23.58 -35.44
N HIS A 287 24.52 22.27 -35.23
CA HIS A 287 24.01 21.64 -34.00
C HIS A 287 25.16 21.16 -33.10
N SER A 288 26.37 21.69 -33.28
CA SER A 288 27.48 21.41 -32.36
C SER A 288 27.40 22.30 -31.12
N GLY A 289 27.82 21.77 -29.98
CA GLY A 289 27.69 22.47 -28.71
C GLY A 289 27.44 21.54 -27.51
N ASP A 290 27.24 22.16 -26.35
CA ASP A 290 26.87 21.47 -25.12
C ASP A 290 25.35 21.51 -24.95
N TYR A 291 24.73 20.37 -24.71
CA TYR A 291 23.30 20.17 -24.58
C TYR A 291 22.95 19.62 -23.21
N LYS A 292 21.76 19.98 -22.72
CA LYS A 292 21.12 19.38 -21.55
C LYS A 292 19.88 18.60 -21.95
N PHE A 293 19.62 17.50 -21.25
CA PHE A 293 18.36 16.78 -21.37
C PHE A 293 17.32 17.40 -20.44
N VAL A 294 16.20 17.84 -20.99
CA VAL A 294 15.03 18.35 -20.25
C VAL A 294 13.89 17.34 -20.42
N VAL A 295 13.54 16.66 -19.34
CA VAL A 295 12.45 15.69 -19.26
C VAL A 295 11.15 16.44 -18.95
N ILE A 296 10.16 16.31 -19.84
CA ILE A 296 8.85 16.93 -19.70
C ILE A 296 7.85 15.87 -19.23
N TYR A 297 7.11 16.16 -18.16
CA TYR A 297 6.09 15.28 -17.60
C TYR A 297 4.70 15.62 -18.16
N THR A 298 3.84 14.60 -18.21
CA THR A 298 2.44 14.74 -18.65
C THR A 298 1.74 15.76 -17.75
N ALA A 299 0.97 16.67 -18.35
CA ALA A 299 0.17 17.65 -17.62
C ALA A 299 -0.76 16.98 -16.59
N GLY A 300 -0.83 17.56 -15.37
CA GLY A 300 -1.67 17.06 -14.27
C GLY A 300 -0.97 16.16 -13.24
N THR A 301 0.33 15.88 -13.42
CA THR A 301 1.14 15.07 -12.48
C THR A 301 1.67 15.87 -11.28
N GLY A 302 1.55 17.20 -11.29
CA GLY A 302 2.08 18.09 -10.25
C GLY A 302 3.61 18.25 -10.26
N LEU A 303 4.32 17.59 -11.19
CA LEU A 303 5.77 17.66 -11.33
C LEU A 303 6.19 18.80 -12.26
N ARG A 304 7.33 19.44 -11.95
CA ARG A 304 7.98 20.43 -12.82
C ARG A 304 8.91 19.72 -13.82
N ASP A 305 9.22 20.38 -14.92
CA ASP A 305 10.23 19.91 -15.89
C ASP A 305 11.54 19.58 -15.18
N TYR A 306 12.08 18.40 -15.48
CA TYR A 306 13.30 17.89 -14.84
C TYR A 306 14.48 18.04 -15.80
N THR A 307 15.53 18.74 -15.40
CA THR A 307 16.79 18.78 -16.15
C THR A 307 17.71 17.69 -15.64
N ALA A 308 18.07 16.72 -16.49
CA ALA A 308 18.92 15.62 -16.08
C ALA A 308 20.35 16.08 -15.80
N SER A 309 21.04 15.38 -14.89
CA SER A 309 22.44 15.62 -14.51
C SER A 309 23.49 15.21 -15.56
N LYS A 310 23.03 14.88 -16.78
CA LYS A 310 23.86 14.39 -17.88
C LYS A 310 24.03 15.49 -18.92
N ASP A 311 25.28 15.89 -19.14
CA ASP A 311 25.65 16.83 -20.19
C ASP A 311 26.04 16.06 -21.46
N LEU A 312 25.54 16.55 -22.60
CA LEU A 312 25.83 16.00 -23.92
C LEU A 312 26.61 17.03 -24.73
N LYS A 313 27.87 16.74 -25.02
CA LYS A 313 28.67 17.55 -25.94
C LYS A 313 28.66 16.94 -27.32
N VAL A 314 28.20 17.71 -28.29
CA VAL A 314 28.21 17.37 -29.71
C VAL A 314 29.48 17.94 -30.33
N VAL A 315 30.41 17.07 -30.69
CA VAL A 315 31.65 17.46 -31.36
C VAL A 315 31.52 17.15 -32.84
N PHE A 316 31.42 18.20 -33.64
CA PHE A 316 31.34 18.08 -35.10
C PHE A 316 32.45 17.18 -35.65
N ASN A 317 32.12 16.22 -36.53
CA ASN A 317 32.97 15.15 -37.07
C ASN A 317 33.52 14.08 -36.09
N TYR A 318 33.37 14.26 -34.77
CA TYR A 318 33.93 13.34 -33.77
C TYR A 318 32.87 12.62 -32.93
N GLY A 319 31.61 13.05 -32.99
CA GLY A 319 30.46 12.37 -32.43
C GLY A 319 29.93 12.99 -31.14
N LEU A 320 29.47 12.16 -30.19
CA LEU A 320 28.90 12.59 -28.91
C LEU A 320 29.85 12.27 -27.77
N GLN A 321 30.14 13.26 -26.93
CA GLN A 321 30.78 13.06 -25.65
C GLN A 321 29.73 13.25 -24.57
N THR A 322 29.46 12.23 -23.77
CA THR A 322 28.59 12.37 -22.59
C THR A 322 29.44 12.51 -21.35
N LYS A 323 29.12 13.51 -20.51
CA LYS A 323 29.67 13.64 -19.16
C LYS A 323 28.53 13.58 -18.17
N GLU A 324 28.69 12.75 -17.16
CA GLU A 324 27.66 12.55 -16.14
C GLU A 324 28.36 12.46 -14.79
N ALA A 325 27.90 13.26 -13.83
CA ALA A 325 28.33 13.14 -12.43
C ALA A 325 27.15 12.61 -11.62
N VAL A 326 27.34 11.49 -10.95
CA VAL A 326 26.34 10.88 -10.09
C VAL A 326 26.85 10.90 -8.66
N VAL A 327 26.08 11.52 -7.77
CA VAL A 327 26.41 11.63 -6.35
C VAL A 327 25.59 10.59 -5.59
N TYR A 328 26.29 9.72 -4.86
CA TYR A 328 25.72 8.70 -4.00
C TYR A 328 25.91 9.14 -2.53
N ARG A 329 24.79 9.33 -1.81
CA ARG A 329 24.74 9.72 -0.39
C ARG A 329 24.10 8.66 0.49
N ASP A 330 23.07 8.00 -0.04
CA ASP A 330 22.35 6.91 0.59
C ASP A 330 22.38 5.71 -0.38
N ASN A 331 22.24 4.48 0.13
CA ASN A 331 22.25 3.20 -0.64
C ASN A 331 23.61 2.71 -1.18
N ILE A 332 24.71 3.20 -0.63
CA ILE A 332 26.02 2.56 -0.82
C ILE A 332 26.39 1.78 0.44
N SER A 333 26.97 0.61 0.25
CA SER A 333 27.53 -0.20 1.35
C SER A 333 28.94 -0.61 0.99
N PHE A 334 29.87 -0.31 1.87
CA PHE A 334 31.21 -0.89 1.85
C PHE A 334 31.12 -2.27 2.51
N ASP A 335 31.80 -3.28 1.97
CA ASP A 335 31.75 -4.62 2.58
C ASP A 335 32.27 -4.55 4.03
N ASN A 336 31.51 -5.07 4.99
CA ASN A 336 31.83 -4.99 6.42
C ASN A 336 33.13 -5.74 6.80
N LYS A 337 33.67 -6.61 5.93
CA LYS A 337 35.03 -7.14 6.13
C LYS A 337 36.13 -6.11 5.87
N ASP A 338 35.77 -5.04 5.18
CA ASP A 338 36.63 -3.95 4.72
C ASP A 338 36.30 -2.63 5.45
N TYR A 339 35.68 -2.70 6.65
CA TYR A 339 35.77 -1.55 7.57
C TYR A 339 37.24 -1.17 7.62
N ILE A 340 37.53 0.11 7.43
CA ILE A 340 38.87 0.62 7.67
C ILE A 340 38.99 0.73 9.19
N SER A 341 38.99 -0.43 9.85
CA SER A 341 39.67 -0.60 11.10
C SER A 341 41.07 -0.13 10.81
N ASP A 342 41.49 0.96 11.44
CA ASP A 342 42.91 1.20 11.57
C ASP A 342 43.46 -0.06 12.23
N PRO A 343 44.16 -0.95 11.49
CA PRO A 343 44.54 -2.22 12.04
C PRO A 343 45.53 -2.00 13.18
N SER A 344 46.07 -0.81 13.38
CA SER A 344 46.99 -0.51 14.48
C SER A 344 46.32 0.08 15.73
N ARG A 345 45.02 0.40 15.71
CA ARG A 345 44.36 1.18 16.77
C ARG A 345 43.04 0.60 17.25
N PHE A 346 42.73 0.79 18.52
CA PHE A 346 41.41 0.47 19.06
C PHE A 346 40.44 1.63 18.78
N VAL A 347 39.22 1.33 18.36
CA VAL A 347 38.19 2.31 18.02
C VAL A 347 36.96 2.06 18.90
N LEU A 348 36.58 3.05 19.70
CA LEU A 348 35.29 3.06 20.38
C LEU A 348 34.32 4.00 19.66
N LEU A 349 33.34 3.40 19.00
CA LEU A 349 32.32 4.09 18.22
C LEU A 349 31.17 4.57 19.11
N SER A 350 30.70 5.77 18.81
CA SER A 350 29.46 6.35 19.34
C SER A 350 28.24 5.44 19.12
N LYS A 351 27.23 5.63 19.94
CA LYS A 351 25.85 5.12 19.74
C LYS A 351 25.21 5.56 18.42
N SER A 352 25.75 6.60 17.77
CA SER A 352 25.27 7.24 16.53
C SER A 352 23.85 7.82 16.65
N ILE A 353 23.22 8.16 15.52
CA ILE A 353 21.91 8.82 15.46
C ILE A 353 20.81 7.98 16.12
N PRO A 354 19.86 8.58 16.88
CA PRO A 354 18.67 7.89 17.38
C PRO A 354 18.00 7.03 16.30
N LYS A 355 18.05 5.71 16.49
CA LYS A 355 17.62 4.74 15.49
C LYS A 355 16.13 4.47 15.62
N LEU A 356 15.41 4.76 14.54
CA LEU A 356 14.00 4.42 14.39
C LEU A 356 13.84 2.89 14.25
N LEU A 357 12.99 2.30 15.09
CA LEU A 357 12.63 0.88 15.02
C LEU A 357 11.28 0.67 14.34
N ASP A 358 10.28 1.46 14.71
CA ASP A 358 8.91 1.27 14.23
C ASP A 358 8.05 2.54 14.34
N VAL A 359 6.96 2.60 13.58
CA VAL A 359 5.92 3.64 13.65
C VAL A 359 4.55 2.97 13.65
N PHE A 360 3.62 3.52 14.42
CA PHE A 360 2.27 3.01 14.56
C PHE A 360 1.26 4.15 14.61
N PRO A 361 0.13 4.04 13.89
CA PRO A 361 -0.22 3.03 12.89
C PRO A 361 0.60 3.18 11.60
N LYS A 362 0.75 2.11 10.82
CA LYS A 362 1.49 2.11 9.53
C LYS A 362 0.83 1.19 8.51
N SER A 363 0.53 1.71 7.33
CA SER A 363 0.01 0.95 6.18
C SER A 363 0.97 1.02 4.99
N VAL A 364 1.05 -0.05 4.22
CA VAL A 364 1.78 -0.12 2.95
C VAL A 364 0.78 -0.41 1.83
N GLY A 365 0.62 0.53 0.89
CA GLY A 365 -0.40 0.42 -0.15
C GLY A 365 -1.83 0.46 0.40
N GLY A 366 -2.05 1.19 1.50
CA GLY A 366 -3.36 1.35 2.13
C GLY A 366 -3.81 0.19 3.03
N TYR A 367 -2.95 -0.80 3.31
CA TYR A 367 -3.22 -1.92 4.24
C TYR A 367 -2.07 -2.14 5.23
N PRO A 368 -2.31 -2.61 6.46
CA PRO A 368 -3.61 -2.89 7.09
C PRO A 368 -4.41 -1.62 7.40
N TRP A 369 -5.71 -1.78 7.68
CA TRP A 369 -6.58 -0.72 8.19
C TRP A 369 -6.59 -0.73 9.72
N PHE A 370 -6.64 0.45 10.33
CA PHE A 370 -6.58 0.62 11.78
C PHE A 370 -7.86 1.27 12.30
N ASN A 371 -8.38 0.80 13.43
CA ASN A 371 -9.43 1.50 14.14
C ASN A 371 -8.85 2.81 14.71
N GLU A 372 -9.38 3.95 14.27
CA GLU A 372 -8.94 5.27 14.72
C GLU A 372 -9.21 5.54 16.21
N GLN A 373 -10.12 4.76 16.82
CA GLN A 373 -10.42 4.84 18.25
C GLN A 373 -9.41 4.06 19.11
N ASP A 374 -8.68 3.11 18.51
CA ASP A 374 -7.66 2.29 19.21
C ASP A 374 -6.28 2.98 19.29
N LEU A 375 -6.21 4.27 19.00
CA LEU A 375 -4.98 5.08 19.04
C LEU A 375 -4.74 5.75 20.39
N SER A 376 -5.42 5.33 21.45
CA SER A 376 -5.30 5.96 22.77
C SER A 376 -3.93 5.74 23.44
N HIS A 377 -3.52 6.68 24.28
CA HIS A 377 -2.35 6.51 25.14
C HIS A 377 -2.73 5.69 26.38
N GLU A 378 -1.80 4.87 26.87
CA GLU A 378 -1.99 4.05 28.09
C GLU A 378 -2.47 4.86 29.32
N ILE A 379 -2.06 6.12 29.43
CA ILE A 379 -2.36 7.00 30.57
C ILE A 379 -3.52 7.94 30.24
N LEU A 380 -3.59 8.44 28.99
CA LEU A 380 -4.58 9.43 28.55
C LEU A 380 -5.47 8.82 27.48
N LYS A 381 -6.61 8.27 27.92
CA LYS A 381 -7.53 7.49 27.07
C LYS A 381 -8.50 8.33 26.25
N ASP A 382 -8.68 9.60 26.60
CA ASP A 382 -9.59 10.55 25.93
C ASP A 382 -8.96 11.25 24.72
N ARG A 383 -7.70 10.92 24.38
CA ARG A 383 -7.00 11.47 23.22
C ARG A 383 -6.29 10.38 22.42
N SER A 384 -6.17 10.64 21.13
CA SER A 384 -5.47 9.76 20.19
C SER A 384 -4.03 10.21 20.00
N PHE A 385 -3.13 9.24 19.89
CA PHE A 385 -1.71 9.44 19.69
C PHE A 385 -1.18 8.48 18.63
N LEU A 386 -0.35 9.00 17.74
CA LEU A 386 0.53 8.17 16.92
C LEU A 386 1.77 7.84 17.74
N LYS A 387 2.39 6.69 17.50
CA LYS A 387 3.55 6.23 18.28
C LYS A 387 4.74 5.97 17.36
N VAL A 388 5.88 6.57 17.69
CA VAL A 388 7.17 6.31 17.07
C VAL A 388 8.06 5.61 18.08
N THR A 389 8.67 4.49 17.69
CA THR A 389 9.49 3.66 18.58
C THR A 389 10.96 3.75 18.17
N PHE A 390 11.81 4.11 19.11
CA PHE A 390 13.26 4.19 18.95
C PHE A 390 13.98 3.10 19.75
N GLU A 391 15.18 2.75 19.31
CA GLU A 391 16.09 1.89 20.04
C GLU A 391 16.75 2.69 21.18
N ASP A 392 16.53 2.29 22.43
CA ASP A 392 17.13 2.93 23.63
C ASP A 392 17.84 1.89 24.49
N ILE A 393 18.92 1.34 23.95
CA ILE A 393 19.63 0.22 24.58
C ILE A 393 20.14 0.59 25.97
N ASP A 394 20.69 1.79 26.12
CA ASP A 394 21.34 2.25 27.34
C ASP A 394 20.48 3.19 28.19
N GLY A 395 19.26 3.50 27.76
CA GLY A 395 18.30 4.31 28.51
C GLY A 395 18.66 5.79 28.56
N LYS A 396 19.41 6.31 27.58
CA LYS A 396 19.84 7.72 27.54
C LYS A 396 19.24 8.53 26.41
N LEU A 397 18.30 7.99 25.62
CA LEU A 397 17.49 8.83 24.75
C LEU A 397 16.63 9.78 25.59
N GLU A 398 16.60 11.05 25.20
CA GLU A 398 15.88 12.10 25.91
C GLU A 398 15.14 13.01 24.92
N PHE A 399 14.04 13.59 25.36
CA PHE A 399 13.36 14.62 24.58
C PHE A 399 14.25 15.87 24.48
N ASN A 400 14.31 16.48 23.30
CA ASN A 400 15.06 17.72 23.11
C ASN A 400 14.29 18.89 23.71
N SER A 401 14.65 19.30 24.93
CA SER A 401 13.95 20.39 25.63
C SER A 401 14.06 21.77 24.96
N LEU A 402 15.06 21.98 24.09
CA LEU A 402 15.29 23.27 23.43
C LEU A 402 14.47 23.43 22.14
N LEU A 403 14.43 22.39 21.29
CA LEU A 403 13.82 22.46 19.96
C LEU A 403 12.71 21.43 19.74
N GLY A 404 12.54 20.48 20.64
CA GLY A 404 11.67 19.33 20.39
C GLY A 404 10.20 19.69 20.28
N ILE A 405 9.73 20.62 21.10
CA ILE A 405 8.37 21.16 20.99
C ILE A 405 8.17 21.91 19.67
N ASP A 406 9.09 22.80 19.30
CA ASP A 406 8.95 23.62 18.10
C ASP A 406 8.98 22.76 16.83
N ASN A 407 9.84 21.74 16.78
CA ASN A 407 9.90 20.79 15.68
C ASN A 407 8.67 19.87 15.64
N LEU A 408 8.14 19.45 16.80
CA LEU A 408 6.89 18.72 16.85
C LEU A 408 5.70 19.58 16.39
N LEU A 409 5.67 20.86 16.76
CA LEU A 409 4.70 21.82 16.22
C LEU A 409 4.90 22.08 14.73
N GLY A 410 6.12 22.01 14.20
CA GLY A 410 6.40 22.12 12.77
C GLY A 410 6.03 20.88 11.95
N SER A 411 5.65 19.78 12.61
CA SER A 411 5.24 18.53 11.97
C SER A 411 3.79 18.59 11.44
N SER A 412 3.35 17.56 10.72
CA SER A 412 2.01 17.51 10.11
C SER A 412 1.41 16.10 10.07
N VAL A 413 0.09 16.01 10.23
CA VAL A 413 -0.69 14.79 9.98
C VAL A 413 -1.85 15.15 9.05
N MET A 414 -1.76 14.80 7.77
CA MET A 414 -2.72 15.26 6.74
C MET A 414 -3.47 14.09 6.12
N ALA A 415 -4.78 14.26 5.91
CA ALA A 415 -5.55 13.32 5.09
C ALA A 415 -5.21 13.51 3.60
N ILE A 416 -4.98 12.43 2.86
CA ILE A 416 -4.66 12.49 1.43
C ILE A 416 -5.83 13.14 0.67
N GLY A 417 -5.51 14.15 -0.16
CA GLY A 417 -6.52 14.92 -0.89
C GLY A 417 -7.19 16.04 -0.08
N SER A 418 -6.75 16.27 1.15
CA SER A 418 -7.22 17.35 2.02
C SER A 418 -6.08 18.27 2.45
N ASN A 419 -6.42 19.51 2.81
CA ASN A 419 -5.49 20.47 3.44
C ASN A 419 -5.66 20.53 4.97
N THR A 420 -6.45 19.63 5.56
CA THR A 420 -6.70 19.60 7.00
C THR A 420 -5.58 18.88 7.74
N ASP A 421 -4.92 19.58 8.66
CA ASP A 421 -3.94 19.02 9.60
C ASP A 421 -4.62 18.54 10.89
N PHE A 422 -4.37 17.29 11.24
CA PHE A 422 -4.91 16.59 12.41
C PHE A 422 -3.95 16.58 13.59
N LEU A 423 -2.78 17.22 13.50
CA LEU A 423 -1.90 17.37 14.65
C LEU A 423 -2.59 18.18 15.77
N ASP A 424 -2.56 17.67 17.00
CA ASP A 424 -3.13 18.35 18.17
C ASP A 424 -2.15 19.39 18.75
N ARG A 425 -2.04 20.51 18.03
CA ARG A 425 -1.16 21.63 18.37
C ARG A 425 -1.51 22.28 19.70
N GLU A 426 -2.78 22.22 20.12
CA GLU A 426 -3.20 22.77 21.41
C GLU A 426 -2.63 21.96 22.56
N PHE A 427 -2.70 20.63 22.49
CA PHE A 427 -2.12 19.76 23.50
C PHE A 427 -0.58 19.83 23.52
N ILE A 428 0.07 19.91 22.37
CA ILE A 428 1.53 20.08 22.31
C ILE A 428 1.95 21.40 23.01
N ARG A 429 1.24 22.51 22.76
CA ARG A 429 1.48 23.79 23.45
C ARG A 429 1.19 23.71 24.94
N PHE A 430 0.19 22.93 25.35
CA PHE A 430 -0.07 22.67 26.76
C PHE A 430 1.12 21.95 27.42
N CYS A 431 1.68 20.92 26.80
CA CYS A 431 2.89 20.24 27.28
C CYS A 431 4.11 21.17 27.30
N ALA A 432 4.24 22.07 26.32
CA ALA A 432 5.30 23.08 26.29
C ALA A 432 5.29 23.98 27.53
N ASN A 433 4.11 24.32 28.05
CA ASN A 433 3.94 25.14 29.25
C ASN A 433 4.08 24.34 30.57
N ASN A 434 4.09 23.01 30.51
CA ASN A 434 4.15 22.12 31.68
C ASN A 434 5.18 20.99 31.41
N PRO A 435 6.49 21.25 31.60
CA PRO A 435 7.55 20.32 31.20
C PRO A 435 7.42 18.89 31.75
N GLU A 436 6.88 18.71 32.97
CA GLU A 436 6.60 17.37 33.51
C GLU A 436 5.62 16.52 32.65
N MET A 437 4.83 17.17 31.79
CA MET A 437 3.90 16.49 30.89
C MET A 437 4.59 15.91 29.65
N ILE A 438 5.78 16.41 29.30
CA ILE A 438 6.55 15.92 28.16
C ILE A 438 6.96 14.47 28.42
N ASP A 439 7.63 14.22 29.55
CA ASP A 439 8.10 12.87 29.93
C ASP A 439 6.93 11.91 30.25
N LYS A 440 5.73 12.45 30.48
CA LYS A 440 4.54 11.67 30.81
C LYS A 440 3.70 11.30 29.59
N TYR A 441 3.58 12.19 28.61
CA TYR A 441 2.62 12.04 27.50
C TYR A 441 3.23 12.13 26.11
N LEU A 442 4.41 12.72 25.95
CA LEU A 442 5.04 12.89 24.64
C LEU A 442 6.24 11.96 24.47
N PHE A 443 7.04 11.74 25.50
CA PHE A 443 8.24 10.91 25.41
C PHE A 443 8.38 10.00 26.62
N GLN A 444 8.38 8.68 26.38
CA GLN A 444 8.47 7.68 27.43
C GLN A 444 9.61 6.70 27.15
N GLN A 445 10.47 6.48 28.15
CA GLN A 445 11.51 5.46 28.08
C GLN A 445 11.02 4.13 28.68
N ASP A 446 11.28 3.04 27.97
CA ASP A 446 11.09 1.67 28.45
C ASP A 446 12.45 0.98 28.57
N ARG A 447 13.02 1.09 29.78
CA ARG A 447 14.32 0.51 30.12
C ARG A 447 14.31 -1.02 30.15
N VAL A 448 13.15 -1.65 30.33
CA VAL A 448 13.03 -3.11 30.38
C VAL A 448 13.16 -3.67 28.96
N ASN A 449 12.43 -3.07 28.02
CA ASN A 449 12.44 -3.50 26.62
C ASN A 449 13.50 -2.81 25.75
N LYS A 450 14.32 -1.92 26.34
CA LYS A 450 15.41 -1.20 25.66
C LYS A 450 14.89 -0.32 24.51
N LYS A 451 13.78 0.35 24.74
CA LYS A 451 13.05 1.16 23.74
C LYS A 451 12.68 2.52 24.32
N ALA A 452 12.50 3.49 23.45
CA ALA A 452 11.87 4.76 23.79
C ALA A 452 10.72 5.05 22.82
N TYR A 453 9.68 5.70 23.32
CA TYR A 453 8.45 5.99 22.59
C TYR A 453 8.23 7.48 22.52
N LEU A 454 8.02 7.99 21.30
CA LEU A 454 7.52 9.34 21.05
C LEU A 454 6.05 9.23 20.65
N TYR A 455 5.19 9.83 21.46
CA TYR A 455 3.76 9.92 21.26
C TYR A 455 3.40 11.27 20.65
N ILE A 456 2.75 11.22 19.50
CA ILE A 456 2.37 12.40 18.71
C ILE A 456 0.86 12.58 18.85
N PRO A 457 0.39 13.58 19.61
CA PRO A 457 -1.03 13.78 19.85
C PRO A 457 -1.73 14.24 18.57
N VAL A 458 -2.88 13.62 18.28
CA VAL A 458 -3.70 13.93 17.11
C VAL A 458 -5.15 14.16 17.51
N LYS A 459 -5.81 15.02 16.74
CA LYS A 459 -7.26 15.23 16.80
C LYS A 459 -7.98 13.95 16.35
N PRO A 460 -9.27 13.79 16.70
CA PRO A 460 -10.08 12.67 16.21
C PRO A 460 -9.95 12.53 14.70
N LEU A 461 -9.50 11.35 14.27
CA LEU A 461 -9.33 11.03 12.86
C LEU A 461 -10.68 10.56 12.30
N SER A 462 -10.85 10.69 10.99
CA SER A 462 -12.01 10.21 10.28
C SER A 462 -11.82 8.73 9.91
N PRO A 463 -12.87 7.90 9.96
CA PRO A 463 -12.84 6.55 9.39
C PRO A 463 -12.68 6.60 7.86
N GLN A 464 -12.33 5.48 7.24
CA GLN A 464 -12.17 5.31 5.79
C GLN A 464 -11.26 6.38 5.14
N THR A 465 -10.20 6.78 5.83
CA THR A 465 -9.32 7.87 5.41
C THR A 465 -7.86 7.46 5.44
N GLN A 466 -7.12 7.80 4.39
CA GLN A 466 -5.67 7.62 4.35
C GLN A 466 -4.96 8.90 4.81
N TYR A 467 -3.96 8.75 5.66
CA TYR A 467 -3.19 9.82 6.27
C TYR A 467 -1.72 9.73 5.89
N VAL A 468 -1.10 10.89 5.66
CA VAL A 468 0.35 11.07 5.54
C VAL A 468 0.84 11.81 6.78
N VAL A 469 1.81 11.21 7.45
CA VAL A 469 2.43 11.74 8.66
C VAL A 469 3.83 12.21 8.32
N ASN A 470 4.18 13.45 8.66
CA ASN A 470 5.52 13.99 8.52
C ASN A 470 5.96 14.59 9.84
N ILE A 471 6.93 13.95 10.48
CA ILE A 471 7.52 14.34 11.74
C ILE A 471 8.91 14.92 11.48
N LEU A 472 9.16 16.13 11.94
CA LEU A 472 10.46 16.78 11.78
C LEU A 472 11.55 16.08 12.62
N GLY A 473 12.81 16.31 12.23
CA GLY A 473 13.97 15.87 13.01
C GLY A 473 14.16 16.71 14.27
N ASN A 474 15.21 16.39 15.05
CA ASN A 474 15.63 17.18 16.21
C ASN A 474 14.62 17.27 17.36
N ILE A 475 13.71 16.29 17.47
CA ILE A 475 12.73 16.15 18.56
C ILE A 475 13.31 15.36 19.73
N ILE A 476 14.07 14.32 19.42
CA ILE A 476 14.70 13.43 20.40
C ILE A 476 16.20 13.54 20.19
N ARG A 477 16.95 13.50 21.29
CA ARG A 477 18.40 13.50 21.29
C ARG A 477 18.95 12.36 22.15
N ASN A 478 20.17 11.92 21.87
CA ASN A 478 20.95 11.05 22.76
C ASN A 478 22.21 11.78 23.24
N ASP A 479 23.17 11.06 23.82
CA ASP A 479 24.47 11.62 24.21
C ASP A 479 25.59 11.38 23.18
N SER A 480 25.25 11.12 21.90
CA SER A 480 26.20 10.80 20.82
C SER A 480 27.36 11.79 20.75
N SER A 481 28.57 11.24 20.65
CA SER A 481 29.82 12.01 20.62
C SER A 481 30.81 11.47 19.61
N GLU A 482 31.56 12.37 18.97
CA GLU A 482 32.72 12.02 18.16
C GLU A 482 34.01 12.35 18.92
N ASN A 483 34.85 11.34 19.16
CA ASN A 483 36.11 11.48 19.93
C ASN A 483 35.93 12.10 21.33
N GLY A 484 34.80 11.83 21.99
CA GLY A 484 34.45 12.39 23.30
C GLY A 484 33.91 13.83 23.26
N MET A 485 33.72 14.43 22.08
CA MET A 485 33.04 15.72 21.90
C MET A 485 31.62 15.49 21.37
N ILE A 486 30.63 16.22 21.89
CA ILE A 486 29.23 16.08 21.44
C ILE A 486 29.13 16.40 19.96
N ASP A 487 28.61 15.47 19.17
CA ASP A 487 28.36 15.66 17.74
C ASP A 487 26.91 16.09 17.53
N GLU A 488 26.69 17.39 17.39
CA GLU A 488 25.36 17.97 17.16
C GLU A 488 24.70 17.45 15.87
N GLY A 489 25.45 16.98 14.87
CA GLY A 489 24.89 16.42 13.65
C GLY A 489 24.32 15.00 13.83
N GLN A 490 24.87 14.26 14.80
CA GLN A 490 24.46 12.87 15.07
C GLN A 490 23.69 12.68 16.36
N ARG A 491 23.50 13.74 17.15
CA ARG A 491 22.78 13.65 18.41
C ARG A 491 21.27 13.47 18.24
N TYR A 492 20.71 13.89 17.11
CA TYR A 492 19.29 14.10 16.93
C TYR A 492 18.62 13.10 15.99
N ASN A 493 17.33 12.79 16.22
CA ASN A 493 16.57 11.99 15.27
C ASN A 493 16.43 12.70 13.91
N ARG A 494 16.46 11.91 12.83
CA ARG A 494 16.13 12.39 11.47
C ARG A 494 14.62 12.62 11.32
N PRO A 495 14.18 13.41 10.32
CA PRO A 495 12.77 13.49 9.95
C PRO A 495 12.21 12.11 9.59
N ILE A 496 10.94 11.87 9.93
CA ILE A 496 10.25 10.59 9.77
C ILE A 496 8.97 10.84 8.99
N SER A 497 8.71 10.05 7.95
CA SER A 497 7.47 10.12 7.18
C SER A 497 6.92 8.73 6.92
N TRP A 498 5.60 8.57 7.05
CA TRP A 498 4.90 7.34 6.75
C TRP A 498 3.41 7.59 6.49
N GLU A 499 2.72 6.54 6.05
CA GLU A 499 1.30 6.60 5.76
C GLU A 499 0.54 5.53 6.54
N PHE A 500 -0.74 5.78 6.81
CA PHE A 500 -1.66 4.77 7.34
C PHE A 500 -3.10 5.02 6.89
N SER A 501 -3.94 3.98 6.96
CA SER A 501 -5.36 4.07 6.64
C SER A 501 -6.23 3.68 7.83
N THR A 502 -7.30 4.45 8.06
CA THR A 502 -8.30 4.14 9.09
C THR A 502 -9.34 3.14 8.57
N MET A 503 -9.96 2.41 9.49
CA MET A 503 -10.96 1.38 9.20
C MET A 503 -12.21 2.02 8.58
N ALA A 504 -12.87 1.27 7.71
CA ALA A 504 -14.14 1.67 7.13
C ALA A 504 -15.26 0.81 7.71
N ALA A 505 -16.46 1.41 7.85
CA ALA A 505 -17.66 0.62 8.07
C ALA A 505 -17.97 -0.20 6.80
N PRO A 506 -18.31 -1.49 6.90
CA PRO A 506 -18.70 -2.29 5.75
C PRO A 506 -19.87 -1.66 4.99
N THR A 507 -19.75 -1.46 3.68
CA THR A 507 -20.82 -0.85 2.89
C THR A 507 -21.62 -1.93 2.18
N VAL A 508 -22.94 -2.00 2.40
CA VAL A 508 -23.83 -2.95 1.70
C VAL A 508 -24.95 -2.18 0.99
N PRO A 509 -25.05 -2.25 -0.35
CA PRO A 509 -26.12 -1.59 -1.07
C PRO A 509 -27.47 -2.26 -0.81
N ASP A 510 -28.60 -1.56 -1.03
CA ASP A 510 -29.96 -2.07 -0.78
C ASP A 510 -30.28 -3.38 -1.52
N LYS A 511 -29.65 -3.62 -2.68
CA LYS A 511 -29.78 -4.86 -3.48
C LYS A 511 -28.73 -5.92 -3.12
N GLY A 512 -27.79 -5.58 -2.24
CA GLY A 512 -26.67 -6.43 -1.82
C GLY A 512 -27.08 -7.58 -0.92
N ILE A 513 -28.29 -7.49 -0.33
CA ILE A 513 -29.01 -8.58 0.32
C ILE A 513 -30.45 -8.53 -0.18
N SER A 514 -30.86 -9.49 -1.02
CA SER A 514 -32.28 -9.84 -1.05
C SER A 514 -32.58 -10.55 0.26
N VAL A 515 -33.71 -10.22 0.94
CA VAL A 515 -34.18 -10.97 2.11
C VAL A 515 -33.97 -12.45 1.84
N GLN A 516 -33.29 -13.14 2.75
CA GLN A 516 -33.00 -14.57 2.58
C GLN A 516 -33.89 -15.35 3.53
N THR A 517 -34.62 -16.33 3.01
CA THR A 517 -35.41 -17.24 3.82
C THR A 517 -34.72 -18.61 3.91
N VAL A 518 -34.57 -19.12 5.13
CA VAL A 518 -33.91 -20.40 5.43
C VAL A 518 -34.80 -21.25 6.33
N VAL A 519 -34.85 -22.57 6.09
CA VAL A 519 -35.63 -23.51 6.92
C VAL A 519 -34.89 -23.82 8.23
N GLU A 520 -35.61 -23.98 9.34
CA GLU A 520 -35.08 -24.23 10.68
C GLU A 520 -34.07 -25.38 10.72
N ASP A 521 -34.30 -26.46 9.95
CA ASP A 521 -33.35 -27.56 9.84
C ASP A 521 -32.28 -27.40 8.75
N TYR A 522 -31.77 -26.19 8.58
CA TYR A 522 -30.73 -25.94 7.58
C TYR A 522 -29.46 -26.78 7.85
N PRO A 523 -28.84 -27.36 6.80
CA PRO A 523 -27.61 -28.12 6.95
C PRO A 523 -26.43 -27.23 7.35
N SER A 524 -25.37 -27.84 7.90
CA SER A 524 -24.18 -27.09 8.34
C SER A 524 -23.38 -26.43 7.21
N SER A 525 -23.70 -26.76 5.96
CA SER A 525 -23.12 -26.15 4.76
C SER A 525 -23.88 -24.93 4.27
N THR A 526 -25.02 -24.58 4.88
CA THR A 526 -25.85 -23.44 4.46
C THR A 526 -25.11 -22.13 4.68
N TYR A 527 -25.04 -21.33 3.62
CA TYR A 527 -24.45 -20.00 3.64
C TYR A 527 -25.32 -19.02 2.86
N ILE A 528 -25.22 -17.74 3.22
CA ILE A 528 -25.79 -16.62 2.47
C ILE A 528 -24.65 -15.82 1.83
N LYS A 529 -24.96 -15.10 0.75
CA LYS A 529 -24.05 -14.16 0.10
C LYS A 529 -24.49 -12.74 0.40
N ILE A 530 -23.55 -11.89 0.81
CA ILE A 530 -23.79 -10.47 1.05
C ILE A 530 -22.84 -9.67 0.17
N PHE A 531 -23.36 -9.01 -0.85
CA PHE A 531 -22.55 -8.18 -1.74
C PHE A 531 -22.33 -6.80 -1.12
N GLY A 532 -21.15 -6.24 -1.29
CA GLY A 532 -20.80 -4.95 -0.73
C GLY A 532 -19.32 -4.60 -0.88
N GLU A 533 -18.93 -3.54 -0.22
CA GLU A 533 -17.60 -2.95 -0.25
C GLU A 533 -17.03 -2.84 1.18
N ASP A 534 -15.74 -2.50 1.28
CA ASP A 534 -15.05 -2.28 2.56
C ASP A 534 -15.03 -3.48 3.52
N PHE A 535 -15.10 -4.71 3.00
CA PHE A 535 -14.98 -5.91 3.84
C PHE A 535 -13.52 -6.19 4.23
N TYR A 536 -13.19 -5.97 5.50
CA TYR A 536 -11.82 -6.17 5.97
C TYR A 536 -11.55 -7.66 6.28
N LYS A 537 -10.96 -8.36 5.31
CA LYS A 537 -10.78 -9.82 5.30
C LYS A 537 -10.22 -10.44 6.58
N SER A 538 -9.37 -9.71 7.31
CA SER A 538 -8.71 -10.26 8.51
C SER A 538 -9.55 -10.23 9.79
N SER A 539 -10.57 -9.36 9.87
CA SER A 539 -11.36 -9.20 11.10
C SER A 539 -12.88 -9.14 10.89
N VAL A 540 -13.38 -9.09 9.65
CA VAL A 540 -14.82 -9.01 9.37
C VAL A 540 -15.59 -10.15 10.03
N ARG A 541 -16.67 -9.79 10.75
CA ARG A 541 -17.58 -10.71 11.44
C ARG A 541 -19.01 -10.37 11.06
N VAL A 542 -19.86 -11.40 11.08
CA VAL A 542 -21.29 -11.25 10.81
C VAL A 542 -22.06 -11.90 11.94
N PHE A 543 -23.10 -11.21 12.42
CA PHE A 543 -23.99 -11.66 13.48
C PHE A 543 -25.43 -11.65 12.98
N PHE A 544 -26.23 -12.58 13.48
CA PHE A 544 -27.67 -12.67 13.28
C PHE A 544 -28.33 -12.31 14.62
N ASN A 545 -28.75 -11.06 14.77
CA ASN A 545 -28.96 -10.43 16.08
C ASN A 545 -27.73 -10.64 16.98
N ASP A 546 -27.85 -11.44 18.04
CA ASP A 546 -26.77 -11.70 19.00
C ASP A 546 -25.91 -12.93 18.65
N GLU A 547 -26.33 -13.75 17.67
CA GLU A 547 -25.67 -15.00 17.33
C GLU A 547 -24.63 -14.82 16.21
N GLN A 548 -23.36 -15.09 16.52
CA GLN A 548 -22.28 -14.96 15.54
C GLN A 548 -22.36 -16.07 14.47
N ALA A 549 -22.21 -15.69 13.20
CA ALA A 549 -22.07 -16.61 12.08
C ALA A 549 -20.95 -17.64 12.33
N GLN A 550 -21.13 -18.86 11.83
CA GLN A 550 -20.15 -19.93 12.01
C GLN A 550 -18.81 -19.60 11.33
N ARG A 551 -18.87 -19.02 10.13
CA ARG A 551 -17.69 -18.65 9.35
C ARG A 551 -18.05 -17.59 8.32
N VAL A 552 -17.16 -16.63 8.11
CA VAL A 552 -17.30 -15.58 7.10
C VAL A 552 -16.07 -15.63 6.19
N LEU A 553 -16.29 -15.64 4.87
CA LEU A 553 -15.21 -15.57 3.88
C LEU A 553 -15.46 -14.37 2.96
N VAL A 554 -14.44 -13.56 2.71
CA VAL A 554 -14.49 -12.52 1.67
C VAL A 554 -14.07 -13.14 0.35
N GLU A 555 -14.97 -13.16 -0.62
CA GLU A 555 -14.77 -13.70 -1.96
C GLU A 555 -15.09 -12.62 -3.01
N GLN A 556 -14.68 -12.84 -4.26
CA GLN A 556 -15.05 -12.00 -5.39
C GLN A 556 -15.82 -12.82 -6.42
N ASP A 557 -16.83 -12.22 -7.05
CA ASP A 557 -17.55 -12.85 -8.15
C ASP A 557 -16.77 -12.77 -9.48
N ASN A 558 -17.31 -13.36 -10.53
CA ASN A 558 -16.69 -13.36 -11.86
C ASN A 558 -16.59 -11.97 -12.50
N ASN A 559 -17.30 -10.97 -11.96
CA ASN A 559 -17.29 -9.59 -12.43
C ASN A 559 -16.37 -8.70 -11.56
N GLY A 560 -15.68 -9.27 -10.56
CA GLY A 560 -14.79 -8.56 -9.65
C GLY A 560 -15.48 -7.92 -8.44
N ASN A 561 -16.78 -8.13 -8.25
CA ASN A 561 -17.52 -7.57 -7.11
C ASN A 561 -17.21 -8.39 -5.85
N SER A 562 -16.90 -7.69 -4.76
CA SER A 562 -16.64 -8.30 -3.46
C SER A 562 -17.95 -8.74 -2.79
N TYR A 563 -17.92 -9.90 -2.12
CA TYR A 563 -19.03 -10.38 -1.31
C TYR A 563 -18.57 -11.20 -0.12
N LEU A 564 -19.37 -11.18 0.95
CA LEU A 564 -19.22 -12.09 2.09
C LEU A 564 -19.99 -13.37 1.83
N LYS A 565 -19.31 -14.51 2.01
CA LYS A 565 -19.91 -15.83 2.11
C LYS A 565 -20.04 -16.22 3.57
N VAL A 566 -21.26 -16.11 4.09
CA VAL A 566 -21.56 -16.20 5.53
C VAL A 566 -22.25 -17.52 5.83
N TYR A 567 -21.57 -18.42 6.55
CA TYR A 567 -22.13 -19.69 7.01
C TYR A 567 -22.97 -19.47 8.26
N LEU A 568 -24.20 -20.00 8.24
CA LEU A 568 -25.13 -19.82 9.35
C LEU A 568 -24.65 -20.55 10.62
N PRO A 569 -24.99 -20.08 11.83
CA PRO A 569 -24.68 -20.75 13.09
C PRO A 569 -25.21 -22.19 13.14
N THR A 570 -24.50 -23.12 13.77
CA THR A 570 -24.89 -24.55 13.83
C THR A 570 -24.82 -25.12 15.25
N GLY A 571 -25.33 -26.33 15.44
CA GLY A 571 -25.33 -27.03 16.72
C GLY A 571 -26.20 -26.31 17.76
N ARG A 572 -25.64 -26.03 18.95
CA ARG A 572 -26.38 -25.35 20.03
C ARG A 572 -26.69 -23.88 19.73
N ARG A 573 -26.00 -23.27 18.77
CA ARG A 573 -26.19 -21.87 18.33
C ARG A 573 -27.09 -21.77 17.10
N LYS A 574 -27.70 -22.86 16.65
CA LYS A 574 -28.58 -22.86 15.48
C LYS A 574 -29.71 -21.86 15.67
N LEU A 575 -29.96 -21.06 14.64
CA LEU A 575 -30.99 -20.03 14.65
C LEU A 575 -32.37 -20.70 14.73
N LYS A 576 -33.20 -20.18 15.61
CA LYS A 576 -34.59 -20.62 15.76
C LYS A 576 -35.46 -19.91 14.72
N PRO A 577 -36.69 -20.39 14.48
CA PRO A 577 -37.65 -19.69 13.64
C PRO A 577 -37.88 -18.24 14.12
N GLY A 578 -37.73 -17.28 13.21
CA GLY A 578 -37.77 -15.85 13.53
C GLY A 578 -37.11 -14.96 12.47
N LEU A 579 -37.31 -13.65 12.60
CA LEU A 579 -36.66 -12.64 11.77
C LEU A 579 -35.39 -12.12 12.46
N TYR A 580 -34.29 -12.06 11.71
CA TYR A 580 -32.96 -11.71 12.19
C TYR A 580 -32.41 -10.50 11.45
N ASN A 581 -31.88 -9.55 12.21
CA ASN A 581 -31.03 -8.50 11.68
C ASN A 581 -29.65 -9.08 11.38
N ILE A 582 -29.04 -8.65 10.28
CA ILE A 582 -27.67 -9.02 9.94
C ILE A 582 -26.78 -7.85 10.33
N ILE A 583 -25.86 -8.08 11.26
CA ILE A 583 -24.90 -7.07 11.73
C ILE A 583 -23.52 -7.46 11.20
N ILE A 584 -22.95 -6.61 10.35
CA ILE A 584 -21.65 -6.82 9.72
C ILE A 584 -20.67 -5.86 10.37
N LYS A 585 -19.59 -6.37 10.95
CA LYS A 585 -18.61 -5.58 11.67
C LYS A 585 -17.21 -5.84 11.16
N ASN A 586 -16.43 -4.80 10.86
CA ASN A 586 -15.00 -4.94 10.68
C ASN A 586 -14.27 -4.95 12.04
N ASP A 587 -14.73 -4.14 13.00
CA ASP A 587 -14.27 -4.13 14.39
C ASP A 587 -15.41 -3.72 15.36
N SER A 588 -15.10 -3.18 16.54
CA SER A 588 -16.11 -2.77 17.53
C SER A 588 -16.98 -1.60 17.08
N ASP A 589 -16.43 -0.70 16.27
CA ASP A 589 -16.99 0.64 16.03
C ASP A 589 -17.36 0.86 14.55
N HIS A 590 -16.90 -0.05 13.68
CA HIS A 590 -17.17 -0.05 12.24
C HIS A 590 -18.16 -1.14 11.87
N GLU A 591 -19.45 -0.83 12.02
CA GLU A 591 -20.55 -1.75 11.75
C GLU A 591 -21.61 -1.21 10.79
N THR A 592 -22.28 -2.16 10.12
CA THR A 592 -23.49 -1.92 9.33
C THR A 592 -24.56 -2.92 9.72
N ILE A 593 -25.76 -2.42 10.01
CA ILE A 593 -26.92 -3.22 10.40
C ILE A 593 -27.92 -3.26 9.25
N ILE A 594 -28.32 -4.47 8.87
CA ILE A 594 -29.35 -4.72 7.88
C ILE A 594 -30.53 -5.33 8.61
N TYR A 595 -31.58 -4.52 8.78
CA TYR A 595 -32.77 -4.90 9.53
C TYR A 595 -33.59 -5.93 8.76
N GLY A 596 -33.97 -7.02 9.43
CA GLY A 596 -34.75 -8.10 8.82
C GLY A 596 -34.09 -8.79 7.63
N GLY A 597 -32.76 -8.81 7.55
CA GLY A 597 -32.03 -9.37 6.42
C GLY A 597 -32.12 -10.90 6.27
N LEU A 598 -32.50 -11.64 7.32
CA LEU A 598 -32.66 -13.10 7.30
C LEU A 598 -33.94 -13.54 8.02
N SER A 599 -34.72 -14.42 7.39
CA SER A 599 -35.89 -15.08 7.98
C SER A 599 -35.63 -16.58 8.14
N VAL A 600 -35.84 -17.11 9.34
CA VAL A 600 -35.79 -18.55 9.62
C VAL A 600 -37.21 -19.05 9.84
N VAL A 601 -37.64 -20.07 9.09
CA VAL A 601 -39.00 -20.62 9.14
C VAL A 601 -39.03 -22.03 9.72
N ASN A 602 -40.09 -22.39 10.46
CA ASN A 602 -40.27 -23.74 11.04
C ASN A 602 -40.06 -24.84 9.98
N GLU A 603 -39.52 -25.97 10.41
CA GLU A 603 -39.51 -27.18 9.59
C GLU A 603 -40.93 -27.77 9.50
N GLY A 604 -41.59 -27.58 8.34
CA GLY A 604 -42.94 -28.10 8.07
C GLY A 604 -43.49 -27.61 6.73
N ASP A 605 -44.35 -28.41 6.08
CA ASP A 605 -44.76 -28.40 4.64
C ASP A 605 -45.23 -27.06 4.02
N HIS A 606 -44.38 -26.04 3.93
CA HIS A 606 -44.30 -25.08 2.82
C HIS A 606 -43.18 -24.09 3.10
N ILE A 607 -42.19 -24.05 2.22
CA ILE A 607 -41.26 -22.92 2.12
C ILE A 607 -42.03 -21.78 1.44
N PRO A 608 -42.28 -20.63 2.10
CA PRO A 608 -42.83 -19.46 1.42
C PRO A 608 -41.82 -19.01 0.36
N LYS A 609 -42.24 -18.94 -0.90
CA LYS A 609 -41.50 -18.21 -1.93
C LYS A 609 -41.85 -16.74 -1.74
N GLU A 610 -40.84 -15.87 -1.64
CA GLU A 610 -40.92 -14.46 -1.23
C GLU A 610 -41.78 -13.53 -2.12
N ASP A 611 -42.52 -14.07 -3.09
CA ASP A 611 -43.29 -13.29 -4.05
C ASP A 611 -44.80 -13.20 -3.70
N TYR A 612 -45.31 -13.96 -2.71
CA TYR A 612 -46.76 -13.99 -2.42
C TYR A 612 -47.15 -14.39 -0.99
N ASN A 613 -48.26 -13.85 -0.51
CA ASN A 613 -49.01 -14.28 0.69
C ASN A 613 -50.30 -15.02 0.29
N ILE A 614 -50.64 -16.15 0.91
CA ILE A 614 -51.95 -16.78 0.69
C ILE A 614 -53.02 -15.96 1.41
N LYS A 615 -53.86 -15.24 0.65
CA LYS A 615 -54.93 -14.38 1.17
C LYS A 615 -56.18 -15.18 1.56
N GLY A 616 -56.41 -16.33 0.92
CA GLY A 616 -57.51 -17.23 1.27
C GLY A 616 -57.65 -18.43 0.33
N LYS A 617 -58.50 -19.39 0.72
CA LYS A 617 -58.89 -20.53 -0.13
C LYS A 617 -60.38 -20.44 -0.44
N ALA A 618 -60.72 -20.39 -1.72
CA ALA A 618 -62.09 -20.40 -2.20
C ALA A 618 -62.50 -21.77 -2.76
N VAL A 619 -63.78 -21.93 -3.07
CA VAL A 619 -64.29 -23.15 -3.73
C VAL A 619 -63.65 -23.27 -5.12
N GLU A 620 -63.42 -22.14 -5.76
CA GLU A 620 -62.91 -21.94 -7.12
C GLU A 620 -61.40 -22.15 -7.22
N GLY A 621 -60.64 -21.79 -6.19
CA GLY A 621 -59.17 -21.74 -6.26
C GLY A 621 -58.49 -21.18 -5.01
N ASP A 622 -57.16 -21.20 -5.00
CA ASP A 622 -56.35 -20.56 -3.97
C ASP A 622 -56.07 -19.10 -4.37
N ILE A 623 -56.17 -18.17 -3.43
CA ILE A 623 -55.97 -16.73 -3.67
C ILE A 623 -54.65 -16.32 -3.03
N LEU A 624 -53.79 -15.76 -3.87
CA LEU A 624 -52.42 -15.35 -3.56
C LEU A 624 -52.29 -13.84 -3.77
N SER A 625 -51.80 -13.13 -2.77
CA SER A 625 -51.64 -11.67 -2.77
C SER A 625 -50.17 -11.31 -2.88
N ASP A 626 -49.83 -10.39 -3.78
CA ASP A 626 -48.49 -9.83 -3.88
C ASP A 626 -48.24 -8.86 -2.72
N ILE A 627 -47.10 -8.98 -2.05
CA ILE A 627 -46.79 -8.23 -0.82
C ILE A 627 -46.46 -6.75 -1.13
N SER A 628 -46.08 -6.44 -2.37
CA SER A 628 -45.49 -5.15 -2.75
C SER A 628 -46.42 -4.21 -3.53
N VAL A 629 -47.51 -4.73 -4.08
CA VAL A 629 -48.46 -4.00 -4.94
C VAL A 629 -49.89 -4.46 -4.68
N SER A 630 -50.89 -3.60 -4.94
CA SER A 630 -52.31 -3.96 -4.85
C SER A 630 -52.72 -4.90 -6.00
N HIS A 631 -52.24 -6.14 -5.92
CA HIS A 631 -52.36 -7.18 -6.93
C HIS A 631 -52.60 -8.56 -6.31
N ASP A 632 -53.69 -9.21 -6.68
CA ASP A 632 -54.02 -10.55 -6.21
C ASP A 632 -54.21 -11.50 -7.39
N THR A 633 -53.79 -12.76 -7.22
CA THR A 633 -53.92 -13.84 -8.18
C THR A 633 -54.78 -14.98 -7.63
N LEU A 634 -55.83 -15.36 -8.36
CA LEU A 634 -56.63 -16.55 -8.11
C LEU A 634 -56.10 -17.69 -8.98
N TYR A 635 -55.60 -18.74 -8.34
CA TYR A 635 -55.21 -19.99 -8.99
C TYR A 635 -56.41 -20.93 -9.02
N LEU A 636 -57.11 -20.99 -10.17
CA LEU A 636 -58.28 -21.85 -10.31
C LEU A 636 -57.92 -23.32 -10.21
N LYS A 637 -58.77 -24.09 -9.52
CA LYS A 637 -58.65 -25.55 -9.48
C LYS A 637 -58.81 -26.12 -10.89
N SER A 638 -58.05 -27.18 -11.18
CA SER A 638 -58.03 -27.85 -12.49
C SER A 638 -59.42 -28.25 -13.01
N ARG A 639 -60.39 -28.56 -12.14
CA ARG A 639 -61.77 -28.87 -12.56
C ARG A 639 -62.48 -27.75 -13.33
N TYR A 640 -62.00 -26.50 -13.22
CA TYR A 640 -62.55 -25.34 -13.91
C TYR A 640 -61.82 -25.01 -15.22
N SER A 641 -60.77 -25.76 -15.60
CA SER A 641 -60.03 -25.53 -16.85
C SER A 641 -60.80 -25.97 -18.11
N ASN A 642 -61.83 -26.81 -17.94
CA ASN A 642 -62.74 -27.27 -19.00
C ASN A 642 -64.18 -27.16 -18.50
N TYR A 643 -64.84 -26.03 -18.79
CA TYR A 643 -66.13 -25.69 -18.18
C TYR A 643 -67.02 -24.89 -19.14
N ARG A 644 -68.31 -25.23 -19.22
CA ARG A 644 -69.24 -24.58 -20.14
C ARG A 644 -69.59 -23.14 -19.75
N TYR A 645 -69.62 -22.85 -18.46
CA TYR A 645 -70.03 -21.53 -17.97
C TYR A 645 -69.40 -21.26 -16.60
N LEU A 646 -68.44 -20.35 -16.53
CA LEU A 646 -67.74 -20.00 -15.29
C LEU A 646 -67.88 -18.51 -15.02
N GLU A 647 -68.56 -18.16 -13.93
CA GLU A 647 -68.65 -16.78 -13.45
C GLU A 647 -67.83 -16.60 -12.17
N LEU A 648 -66.91 -15.64 -12.17
CA LEU A 648 -66.03 -15.29 -11.06
C LEU A 648 -66.25 -13.83 -10.67
N ASN A 649 -66.77 -13.61 -9.47
CA ASN A 649 -66.80 -12.28 -8.86
C ASN A 649 -65.46 -12.03 -8.14
N LEU A 650 -64.55 -11.33 -8.80
CA LEU A 650 -63.18 -11.19 -8.33
C LEU A 650 -63.07 -10.20 -7.16
N ASP A 651 -63.98 -9.23 -7.03
CA ASP A 651 -64.03 -8.37 -5.84
C ASP A 651 -64.45 -9.14 -4.59
N LYS A 652 -65.43 -10.05 -4.72
CA LYS A 652 -65.84 -10.90 -3.61
C LYS A 652 -64.74 -11.89 -3.21
N LEU A 653 -63.95 -12.34 -4.18
CA LEU A 653 -62.88 -13.32 -3.97
C LEU A 653 -61.58 -12.67 -3.45
N MET A 654 -61.20 -11.52 -3.98
CA MET A 654 -59.90 -10.89 -3.73
C MET A 654 -59.98 -9.60 -2.91
N GLY A 655 -61.16 -9.01 -2.73
CA GLY A 655 -61.33 -7.71 -2.08
C GLY A 655 -61.54 -6.58 -3.10
N GLU A 656 -62.46 -5.66 -2.76
CA GLU A 656 -62.79 -4.49 -3.59
C GLU A 656 -61.65 -3.48 -3.67
N GLU A 657 -60.75 -3.49 -2.69
CA GLU A 657 -59.59 -2.60 -2.59
C GLU A 657 -58.46 -2.96 -3.56
N VAL A 658 -58.48 -4.17 -4.13
CA VAL A 658 -57.43 -4.67 -5.04
C VAL A 658 -57.59 -4.05 -6.42
N LEU A 659 -56.61 -3.26 -6.84
CA LEU A 659 -56.69 -2.48 -8.08
C LEU A 659 -56.51 -3.33 -9.34
N ASN A 660 -55.73 -4.40 -9.26
CA ASN A 660 -55.40 -5.26 -10.40
C ASN A 660 -55.52 -6.74 -10.00
N LYS A 661 -56.26 -7.53 -10.75
CA LYS A 661 -56.64 -8.90 -10.38
C LYS A 661 -56.25 -9.89 -11.47
N THR A 662 -55.60 -10.98 -11.09
CA THR A 662 -55.18 -12.04 -12.02
C THR A 662 -55.94 -13.33 -11.78
N VAL A 663 -56.40 -13.97 -12.83
CA VAL A 663 -56.87 -15.35 -12.82
C VAL A 663 -55.82 -16.21 -13.52
N ASN A 664 -55.24 -17.16 -12.79
CA ASN A 664 -54.27 -18.12 -13.30
C ASN A 664 -54.87 -19.53 -13.28
N TYR A 665 -54.64 -20.30 -14.33
CA TYR A 665 -54.91 -21.74 -14.31
C TYR A 665 -54.10 -22.48 -15.36
N ARG A 666 -53.86 -23.77 -15.13
CA ARG A 666 -53.19 -24.63 -16.09
C ARG A 666 -54.18 -25.13 -17.14
N GLY A 667 -53.97 -24.74 -18.39
CA GLY A 667 -54.79 -25.13 -19.54
C GLY A 667 -54.22 -26.33 -20.32
N SER A 668 -55.07 -26.88 -21.19
CA SER A 668 -54.73 -27.91 -22.18
C SER A 668 -55.31 -27.50 -23.53
N THR A 669 -54.67 -27.85 -24.64
CA THR A 669 -55.17 -27.52 -26.00
C THR A 669 -56.48 -28.21 -26.36
N ARG A 670 -56.91 -29.21 -25.57
CA ARG A 670 -58.20 -29.90 -25.71
C ARG A 670 -59.29 -29.38 -24.77
N ASP A 671 -58.91 -28.56 -23.79
CA ASP A 671 -59.84 -28.00 -22.80
C ASP A 671 -60.18 -26.57 -23.20
N TYR A 672 -61.44 -26.18 -23.00
CA TYR A 672 -61.87 -24.80 -23.22
C TYR A 672 -62.88 -24.39 -22.17
N ILE A 673 -62.91 -23.09 -21.89
CA ILE A 673 -63.99 -22.45 -21.15
C ILE A 673 -64.87 -21.73 -22.17
N ASP A 674 -66.07 -22.26 -22.42
CA ASP A 674 -67.01 -21.71 -23.43
C ASP A 674 -67.36 -20.25 -23.11
N GLU A 675 -67.67 -19.98 -21.84
CA GLU A 675 -67.99 -18.64 -21.35
C GLU A 675 -67.35 -18.42 -19.98
N LEU A 676 -66.32 -17.56 -19.93
CA LEU A 676 -65.69 -17.11 -18.68
C LEU A 676 -66.09 -15.66 -18.41
N ILE A 677 -66.83 -15.43 -17.33
CA ILE A 677 -67.25 -14.10 -16.89
C ILE A 677 -66.44 -13.70 -15.66
N LEU A 678 -65.70 -12.59 -15.75
CA LEU A 678 -64.94 -11.98 -14.68
C LEU A 678 -65.61 -10.67 -14.30
N LYS A 679 -66.09 -10.55 -13.06
CA LYS A 679 -66.77 -9.35 -12.56
C LYS A 679 -65.91 -8.59 -11.56
N THR A 680 -65.84 -7.28 -11.75
CA THR A 680 -65.22 -6.31 -10.82
C THR A 680 -66.03 -5.01 -10.83
N LYS A 681 -65.86 -4.17 -9.81
CA LYS A 681 -66.49 -2.85 -9.68
C LYS A 681 -66.07 -1.89 -10.78
N ASP A 682 -64.90 -2.13 -11.38
CA ASP A 682 -64.30 -1.26 -12.37
C ASP A 682 -64.56 -1.75 -13.80
N VAL A 683 -64.84 -3.05 -14.01
CA VAL A 683 -65.15 -3.65 -15.31
C VAL A 683 -65.72 -5.08 -15.18
N ASP A 684 -66.69 -5.42 -16.03
CA ASP A 684 -67.07 -6.81 -16.30
C ASP A 684 -66.50 -7.26 -17.66
N VAL A 685 -65.83 -8.41 -17.67
CA VAL A 685 -65.23 -8.99 -18.88
C VAL A 685 -65.74 -10.40 -19.08
N ARG A 686 -66.08 -10.74 -20.31
CA ARG A 686 -66.52 -12.08 -20.70
C ARG A 686 -65.70 -12.57 -21.88
N PHE A 687 -64.99 -13.67 -21.69
CA PHE A 687 -64.27 -14.38 -22.74
C PHE A 687 -65.13 -15.52 -23.29
N TYR A 688 -65.16 -15.64 -24.61
CA TYR A 688 -65.81 -16.75 -25.30
C TYR A 688 -64.76 -17.71 -25.88
N ASN A 689 -64.96 -19.01 -25.65
CA ASN A 689 -64.11 -20.10 -26.13
C ASN A 689 -62.63 -19.94 -25.73
N LEU A 690 -62.37 -19.66 -24.46
CA LEU A 690 -61.02 -19.47 -23.94
C LEU A 690 -60.30 -20.82 -23.82
N THR A 691 -59.19 -20.99 -24.53
CA THR A 691 -58.36 -22.21 -24.52
C THR A 691 -56.87 -21.89 -24.56
N LEU A 692 -56.03 -22.90 -24.31
CA LEU A 692 -54.58 -22.75 -24.38
C LEU A 692 -54.15 -22.46 -25.83
N LYS A 693 -53.23 -21.50 -26.00
CA LYS A 693 -52.64 -21.20 -27.31
C LYS A 693 -51.84 -22.42 -27.82
N GLU A 694 -51.94 -22.72 -29.10
CA GLU A 694 -51.17 -23.82 -29.71
C GLU A 694 -49.65 -23.54 -29.67
N ASN A 695 -48.84 -24.60 -29.54
CA ASN A 695 -47.37 -24.55 -29.55
C ASN A 695 -46.71 -23.77 -28.40
N THR A 696 -47.39 -23.55 -27.27
CA THR A 696 -46.77 -23.01 -26.05
C THR A 696 -46.12 -24.10 -25.20
N THR A 697 -44.89 -23.87 -24.73
CA THR A 697 -44.22 -24.74 -23.75
C THR A 697 -44.77 -24.54 -22.33
N ASN A 698 -45.26 -23.34 -22.03
CA ASN A 698 -45.92 -23.01 -20.77
C ASN A 698 -47.43 -23.23 -20.87
N LYS A 699 -47.96 -24.11 -20.02
CA LYS A 699 -49.39 -24.48 -19.98
C LYS A 699 -50.22 -23.57 -19.08
N ASP A 700 -49.62 -22.61 -18.40
CA ASP A 700 -50.33 -21.72 -17.50
C ASP A 700 -50.91 -20.53 -18.27
N ILE A 701 -52.23 -20.40 -18.21
CA ILE A 701 -53.01 -19.29 -18.73
C ILE A 701 -53.11 -18.24 -17.63
N ASN A 702 -52.79 -16.99 -17.96
CA ASN A 702 -52.97 -15.85 -17.07
C ASN A 702 -53.91 -14.83 -17.72
N ILE A 703 -54.86 -14.33 -16.95
CA ILE A 703 -55.79 -13.27 -17.35
C ILE A 703 -55.71 -12.20 -16.29
N ASN A 704 -55.25 -11.02 -16.65
CA ASN A 704 -55.17 -9.86 -15.77
C ASN A 704 -56.29 -8.88 -16.17
N ILE A 705 -57.03 -8.42 -15.16
CA ILE A 705 -58.14 -7.48 -15.28
C ILE A 705 -58.10 -6.47 -14.13
N GLY A 706 -58.25 -5.19 -14.42
CA GLY A 706 -58.39 -4.15 -13.40
C GLY A 706 -57.97 -2.77 -13.89
N ARG A 707 -57.60 -1.89 -12.96
CA ARG A 707 -57.08 -0.57 -13.31
C ARG A 707 -55.64 -0.65 -13.82
N ALA A 708 -55.36 0.08 -14.89
CA ALA A 708 -54.02 0.20 -15.45
C ALA A 708 -53.07 0.91 -14.46
N LYS A 709 -51.81 0.48 -14.43
CA LYS A 709 -50.79 1.04 -13.52
C LYS A 709 -50.58 2.56 -13.75
N PRO A 710 -50.34 3.37 -12.70
CA PRO A 710 -50.23 4.84 -12.83
C PRO A 710 -49.19 5.32 -13.84
N LEU A 711 -48.02 4.68 -13.90
CA LEU A 711 -46.95 4.99 -14.86
C LEU A 711 -47.39 4.75 -16.32
N LEU A 712 -48.09 3.65 -16.59
CA LEU A 712 -48.63 3.34 -17.92
C LEU A 712 -49.71 4.36 -18.31
N VAL A 713 -50.60 4.68 -17.38
CA VAL A 713 -51.65 5.69 -17.58
C VAL A 713 -51.05 7.06 -17.89
N GLN A 714 -50.04 7.51 -17.16
CA GLN A 714 -49.35 8.78 -17.45
C GLN A 714 -48.78 8.80 -18.88
N ALA A 715 -48.15 7.70 -19.32
CA ALA A 715 -47.56 7.58 -20.64
C ALA A 715 -48.58 7.59 -21.79
N ILE A 716 -49.76 6.99 -21.60
CA ILE A 716 -50.77 6.87 -22.67
C ILE A 716 -51.83 7.97 -22.65
N LYS A 717 -52.11 8.56 -21.47
CA LYS A 717 -53.11 9.62 -21.30
C LYS A 717 -52.73 10.89 -22.05
N GLY A 718 -51.44 11.24 -22.11
CA GLY A 718 -50.95 12.39 -22.87
C GLY A 718 -51.29 12.33 -24.37
N LYS A 719 -51.54 11.14 -24.92
CA LYS A 719 -51.92 10.95 -26.33
C LYS A 719 -53.40 11.18 -26.62
N LEU A 720 -54.24 11.23 -25.59
CA LEU A 720 -55.66 11.54 -25.72
C LEU A 720 -55.94 13.05 -25.74
N LYS A 721 -54.93 13.90 -25.48
CA LYS A 721 -55.04 15.37 -25.47
C LYS A 721 -56.28 15.84 -24.66
N ASP A 722 -57.08 16.76 -25.22
CA ASP A 722 -58.24 17.40 -24.58
C ASP A 722 -59.52 16.54 -24.58
N LYS A 723 -59.42 15.24 -24.90
CA LYS A 723 -60.58 14.34 -24.88
C LYS A 723 -61.12 14.16 -23.46
N LYS A 724 -62.45 14.21 -23.33
CA LYS A 724 -63.16 14.08 -22.04
C LYS A 724 -63.24 12.61 -21.63
N ILE A 725 -62.31 12.19 -20.78
CA ILE A 725 -62.27 10.83 -20.21
C ILE A 725 -63.39 10.66 -19.16
N LYS A 726 -64.19 9.62 -19.29
CA LYS A 726 -65.36 9.33 -18.43
C LYS A 726 -65.27 7.99 -17.70
N SER A 727 -64.12 7.33 -17.68
CA SER A 727 -63.89 6.13 -16.87
C SER A 727 -62.46 6.11 -16.32
N ASP A 728 -62.18 5.15 -15.43
CA ASP A 728 -60.81 4.77 -15.16
C ASP A 728 -60.20 4.07 -16.40
N PHE A 729 -58.87 4.04 -16.49
CA PHE A 729 -58.16 3.27 -17.51
C PHE A 729 -58.13 1.81 -17.08
N ILE A 730 -58.76 0.94 -17.86
CA ILE A 730 -58.93 -0.48 -17.54
C ILE A 730 -57.93 -1.29 -18.35
N GLU A 731 -57.08 -2.05 -17.68
CA GLU A 731 -56.15 -2.98 -18.28
C GLU A 731 -56.77 -4.38 -18.33
N ILE A 732 -56.80 -4.96 -19.53
CA ILE A 732 -57.14 -6.37 -19.73
C ILE A 732 -56.00 -6.97 -20.52
N THR A 733 -55.22 -7.86 -19.91
CA THR A 733 -54.10 -8.54 -20.56
C THR A 733 -54.16 -10.04 -20.32
N THR A 734 -53.59 -10.81 -21.24
CA THR A 734 -53.69 -12.27 -21.23
C THR A 734 -52.38 -12.90 -21.72
N SER A 735 -51.99 -14.03 -21.17
CA SER A 735 -50.83 -14.80 -21.61
C SER A 735 -51.18 -16.27 -21.88
N ASN A 736 -50.55 -16.86 -22.89
CA ASN A 736 -50.63 -18.29 -23.24
C ASN A 736 -52.04 -18.82 -23.60
N CYS A 737 -53.02 -17.96 -23.88
CA CYS A 737 -54.36 -18.38 -24.30
C CYS A 737 -54.76 -17.82 -25.67
N ARG A 738 -55.81 -18.42 -26.25
CA ARG A 738 -56.59 -17.91 -27.38
C ARG A 738 -58.06 -17.92 -27.01
N TRP A 739 -58.83 -17.03 -27.62
CA TRP A 739 -60.28 -16.87 -27.44
C TRP A 739 -60.88 -16.36 -28.75
N ASP A 740 -62.19 -16.44 -28.88
CA ASP A 740 -62.88 -15.95 -30.08
C ASP A 740 -63.18 -14.46 -29.99
N ASN A 741 -63.86 -14.04 -28.92
CA ASN A 741 -64.23 -12.65 -28.69
C ASN A 741 -64.22 -12.33 -27.19
N ILE A 742 -64.06 -11.04 -26.89
CA ILE A 742 -64.19 -10.51 -25.53
C ILE A 742 -65.36 -9.53 -25.52
N TYR A 743 -66.29 -9.72 -24.60
CA TYR A 743 -67.29 -8.73 -24.27
C TYR A 743 -66.83 -7.95 -23.03
N ILE A 744 -66.81 -6.63 -23.12
CA ILE A 744 -66.41 -5.74 -22.03
C ILE A 744 -67.55 -4.79 -21.67
N SER A 745 -67.75 -4.54 -20.38
CA SER A 745 -68.72 -3.59 -19.85
C SER A 745 -68.03 -2.73 -18.79
N ILE A 746 -67.83 -1.45 -19.09
CA ILE A 746 -67.10 -0.50 -18.23
C ILE A 746 -68.10 0.56 -17.73
N PRO A 747 -68.17 0.85 -16.41
CA PRO A 747 -68.98 1.95 -15.88
C PRO A 747 -68.42 3.32 -16.25
N TYR A 748 -69.29 4.24 -16.64
CA TYR A 748 -68.91 5.63 -16.87
C TYR A 748 -69.22 6.51 -15.65
N LYS A 749 -68.43 7.57 -15.48
CA LYS A 749 -68.48 8.53 -14.37
C LYS A 749 -68.63 9.94 -14.95
N ASN A 750 -69.39 10.79 -14.27
CA ASN A 750 -69.51 12.22 -14.59
C ASN A 750 -69.95 12.51 -16.05
N SER A 751 -70.89 11.73 -16.59
CA SER A 751 -71.55 11.95 -17.88
C SER A 751 -73.03 11.59 -17.80
N GLY A 752 -73.85 12.22 -18.65
CA GLY A 752 -75.26 11.87 -18.84
C GLY A 752 -75.49 10.66 -19.75
N GLY A 753 -74.41 10.02 -20.25
CA GLY A 753 -74.48 8.81 -21.08
C GLY A 753 -74.55 9.06 -22.59
N ASN A 754 -74.53 10.32 -23.03
CA ASN A 754 -74.56 10.69 -24.45
C ASN A 754 -73.15 10.65 -25.07
N ASN A 755 -73.06 10.24 -26.33
CA ASN A 755 -71.83 10.20 -27.14
C ASN A 755 -70.62 9.50 -26.48
N LEU A 756 -70.86 8.50 -25.63
CA LEU A 756 -69.80 7.71 -25.03
C LEU A 756 -69.33 6.60 -25.97
N SER A 757 -68.02 6.41 -26.05
CA SER A 757 -67.40 5.31 -26.81
C SER A 757 -66.19 4.74 -26.08
N ILE A 758 -65.98 3.44 -26.22
CA ILE A 758 -64.79 2.78 -25.69
C ILE A 758 -63.64 2.92 -26.68
N TYR A 759 -62.48 3.34 -26.17
CA TYR A 759 -61.22 3.41 -26.90
C TYR A 759 -60.23 2.39 -26.33
N ARG A 760 -59.54 1.66 -27.21
CA ARG A 760 -58.48 0.71 -26.87
C ARG A 760 -57.13 1.22 -27.34
N TYR A 761 -56.14 1.21 -26.46
CA TYR A 761 -54.75 1.51 -26.79
C TYR A 761 -54.09 0.28 -27.42
N ASP A 762 -53.55 0.43 -28.63
CA ASP A 762 -52.72 -0.55 -29.30
C ASP A 762 -51.25 -0.28 -28.95
N GLU A 763 -50.64 -1.15 -28.14
CA GLU A 763 -49.27 -0.96 -27.66
C GLU A 763 -48.23 -1.06 -28.77
N ILE A 764 -48.47 -1.91 -29.77
CA ILE A 764 -47.55 -2.15 -30.90
C ILE A 764 -47.54 -0.91 -31.80
N ARG A 765 -48.73 -0.43 -32.17
CA ARG A 765 -48.88 0.76 -33.04
C ARG A 765 -48.80 2.06 -32.28
N ARG A 766 -48.84 2.01 -30.94
CA ARG A 766 -48.81 3.15 -30.03
C ARG A 766 -49.95 4.17 -30.27
N THR A 767 -51.11 3.70 -30.75
CA THR A 767 -52.29 4.50 -31.13
C THR A 767 -53.56 4.06 -30.40
N TRP A 768 -54.51 4.99 -30.25
CA TRP A 768 -55.86 4.71 -29.74
C TRP A 768 -56.81 4.36 -30.87
N ASN A 769 -57.59 3.29 -30.70
CA ASN A 769 -58.59 2.84 -31.66
C ASN A 769 -59.96 2.88 -30.99
N LYS A 770 -60.96 3.45 -31.68
CA LYS A 770 -62.35 3.42 -31.24
C LYS A 770 -62.92 2.02 -31.48
N GLU A 771 -63.46 1.42 -30.42
CA GLU A 771 -64.12 0.11 -30.48
C GLU A 771 -65.63 0.30 -30.67
N VAL A 772 -66.26 -0.63 -31.40
CA VAL A 772 -67.71 -0.61 -31.61
C VAL A 772 -68.39 -0.85 -30.27
N SER A 773 -69.02 0.21 -29.73
CA SER A 773 -69.55 0.24 -28.37
C SER A 773 -70.97 0.79 -28.33
N TYR A 774 -71.73 0.38 -27.32
CA TYR A 774 -73.07 0.89 -27.03
C TYR A 774 -73.19 1.27 -25.55
N THR A 775 -73.92 2.33 -25.26
CA THR A 775 -74.12 2.81 -23.88
C THR A 775 -75.44 2.31 -23.32
N ASP A 776 -75.38 1.61 -22.20
CA ASP A 776 -76.52 1.23 -21.38
C ASP A 776 -76.79 2.34 -20.36
N LEU A 777 -77.83 3.14 -20.62
CA LEU A 777 -78.24 4.25 -19.77
C LEU A 777 -78.87 3.79 -18.44
N ILE A 778 -79.40 2.57 -18.39
CA ILE A 778 -80.05 2.02 -17.18
C ILE A 778 -78.98 1.60 -16.17
N ASN A 779 -77.97 0.87 -16.65
CA ASN A 779 -76.89 0.33 -15.80
C ASN A 779 -75.66 1.26 -15.72
N GLN A 780 -75.70 2.43 -16.37
CA GLN A 780 -74.60 3.40 -16.45
C GLN A 780 -73.27 2.82 -16.93
N ASN A 781 -73.33 1.90 -17.91
CA ASN A 781 -72.17 1.20 -18.46
C ASN A 781 -72.07 1.41 -19.97
N THR A 782 -70.86 1.50 -20.50
CA THR A 782 -70.60 1.36 -21.94
C THR A 782 -70.06 -0.03 -22.20
N ARG A 783 -70.56 -0.67 -23.26
CA ARG A 783 -70.31 -2.09 -23.58
C ARG A 783 -69.75 -2.22 -24.98
N ALA A 784 -68.82 -3.15 -25.18
CA ALA A 784 -68.22 -3.42 -26.49
C ALA A 784 -67.90 -4.90 -26.68
N PHE A 785 -67.91 -5.34 -27.95
CA PHE A 785 -67.27 -6.59 -28.36
C PHE A 785 -65.93 -6.25 -28.98
N VAL A 786 -64.86 -6.82 -28.42
CA VAL A 786 -63.48 -6.54 -28.83
C VAL A 786 -62.76 -7.84 -29.13
N SER A 787 -61.93 -7.83 -30.17
CA SER A 787 -61.15 -9.00 -30.60
C SER A 787 -59.74 -9.04 -30.00
N LYS A 788 -59.31 -7.96 -29.34
CA LYS A 788 -57.97 -7.81 -28.79
C LYS A 788 -58.01 -7.30 -27.36
N THR A 789 -57.06 -7.76 -26.56
CA THR A 789 -56.74 -7.23 -25.23
C THR A 789 -55.98 -5.89 -25.33
N GLY A 790 -55.82 -5.20 -24.21
CA GLY A 790 -55.14 -3.90 -24.12
C GLY A 790 -55.67 -3.02 -23.00
N VAL A 791 -55.35 -1.72 -23.06
CA VAL A 791 -55.88 -0.71 -22.13
C VAL A 791 -57.09 -0.03 -22.75
N PHE A 792 -58.20 0.00 -22.03
CA PHE A 792 -59.48 0.55 -22.43
C PHE A 792 -59.86 1.78 -21.61
N VAL A 793 -60.56 2.72 -22.23
CA VAL A 793 -61.08 3.91 -21.57
C VAL A 793 -62.36 4.38 -22.27
N ILE A 794 -63.31 4.95 -21.51
CA ILE A 794 -64.50 5.59 -22.07
C ILE A 794 -64.19 7.07 -22.31
N ILE A 795 -64.50 7.52 -23.53
CA ILE A 795 -64.37 8.91 -23.94
C ILE A 795 -65.75 9.43 -24.36
N GLU A 796 -66.06 10.64 -23.93
CA GLU A 796 -67.19 11.42 -24.45
C GLU A 796 -66.73 12.12 -25.72
N ASP A 797 -67.26 11.67 -26.85
CA ASP A 797 -67.05 12.28 -28.16
C ASP A 797 -67.90 13.55 -28.29
N GLU A 798 -67.37 14.55 -29.00
CA GLU A 798 -68.09 15.80 -29.29
C GLU A 798 -69.26 15.58 -30.25
#